data_AF-A0A7X7YSL5-F1
#
_entry.id   AF-A0A7X7YSL5-F1
#
_cell.length_a   1.000
_cell.length_b   1.000
_cell.length_c   1.000
_cell.angle_alpha   90.00
_cell.angle_beta   90.00
_cell.angle_gamma   90.00
#
_symmetry.space_group_name_H-M   'P 1'
#
loop_
_entity.id
_entity.type
_entity.pdbx_description
1 polymer ?
#
loop_
_entity_poly.entity_id
_entity_poly.type
_entity_poly.pdbx_seq_one_letter_code
_entity_poly.pdbx_strand_id
1 'polypeptide(L)'
;MKKIFSLISLLFVSVSAFSYDKIDAKSYLVDAAFTNARSLSVDSDMVYVLLNSKVSVYSSTLSYINSFPVNLESPASITIGDGKIYILDSGKSSVSVYDKSGKFLFNFGSEGSDNGQLLSPSDILYFNGRIFVANTKNKKINVYDKNGIFLYDFSVMLNDGITYLLPTRISIDPYGNLYVGESKRKVILKYDLNGNCISSYDRSDFPFAITQNGLIYTGSDEGKVKEYDLAFSHSMPFGTKGKNKYEFMEFTDIKPHDGGIFVLDAKNSKIIYLKVQNSSAPNISANRSLWKEQISLNPTDSFNIKSNVFNILNDGIIYYLNDKQKGVFVHRKDKDELLLGYGEGSNKIKKINDIFIYGDKSYFADLDDTKIKVFENFKYLISFGDKVGFFGGGKDGKFSNPSKISIDLNEKVYVLDTSLNMIQVFNNDGIFLYSIDLASLDMNGKFSDIFNDEAGNLYALSYSSKKVYVMDSNGKLSSSFDIKDSYRPQSFAYDGIKFIFILDTERSRVYVYDKTGNFYASFFAKGVTSREFMRPGNIRYSNGRLYISDESLGRISSFKISYIPEITNFKILGEDSRIKISWDVNIVIKSKEIFRSTDNINFTSIAKPEKNEYSEENLLGGTTYFYKLTATSLSGDVVSGDVVSFYVQPKEEEKTEVLESADQSINNANKPPLEIITADLKYIFSANYKYYLDNPIGSITVKNNTQDKFENIKVSFYLKEYMDFPSDIIVEDLLPNSTKEVTIKATLNNKIINITENTPIQSQISVKYYSAGVEKDVTLNVPVKILSKDSIVWDDTRRIANFITVKDPVVVEIAKNLNSKVDDIDVDVDPSIITFSFFSNYLASLGIKYVEDPVTPYKLSKSSSDVIIDTVLYPRNLIKIKSGDCDDLTVMFASLFEAVGIKTVIMDYPDHITLMFEIKNKDLSKIGVPEDMIINYDNSYYLPAEVTMISKPVYENISYASAFYKNNKNRVNFYDTRAALTVYEPPTLESQSSENIKITDELVKKVKDDVESLSKKNFDYYRRYYQNIIDNNPADISARLSLGILYASNMMSDEALKIFNQVLESDPKNPSSLNNIGNIYYIKGDYQKAIDYYNRSYEMDPYDANILVNISRCYVKLGKSDEARLFFNKAVSINPELKKYSGDIIK
;
A
#
# COMPACT_ATOMS: atom_id res chain seq x y z
N MET A 1 -39.14 13.34 -27.90
CA MET A 1 -39.06 13.26 -26.43
C MET A 1 -37.62 13.29 -25.90
N LYS A 2 -36.64 12.56 -26.47
CA LYS A 2 -35.19 12.68 -26.12
C LYS A 2 -34.65 14.11 -25.95
N LYS A 3 -35.00 15.06 -26.84
CA LYS A 3 -34.60 16.48 -26.71
C LYS A 3 -35.25 17.24 -25.55
N ILE A 4 -36.40 16.79 -25.05
CA ILE A 4 -37.15 17.43 -23.96
C ILE A 4 -36.64 16.89 -22.61
N PHE A 5 -36.43 15.58 -22.48
CA PHE A 5 -35.81 14.98 -21.28
C PHE A 5 -34.34 15.40 -21.08
N SER A 6 -33.57 15.48 -22.17
CA SER A 6 -32.21 16.06 -22.14
C SER A 6 -32.21 17.56 -21.76
N LEU A 7 -33.27 18.31 -22.13
CA LEU A 7 -33.42 19.71 -21.70
C LEU A 7 -33.79 19.81 -20.21
N ILE A 8 -34.67 18.94 -19.72
CA ILE A 8 -35.16 18.92 -18.32
C ILE A 8 -34.02 18.57 -17.35
N SER A 9 -33.19 17.57 -17.67
CA SER A 9 -31.98 17.22 -16.91
C SER A 9 -30.90 18.32 -16.94
N LEU A 10 -30.87 19.17 -17.97
CA LEU A 10 -29.98 20.34 -18.07
C LEU A 10 -30.54 21.63 -17.42
N LEU A 11 -31.83 21.66 -17.06
CA LEU A 11 -32.49 22.76 -16.36
C LEU A 11 -32.50 22.52 -14.85
N PHE A 12 -32.75 21.27 -14.46
CA PHE A 12 -32.57 20.75 -13.12
C PHE A 12 -31.26 19.99 -13.03
N VAL A 13 -30.15 20.57 -13.51
CA VAL A 13 -28.84 20.06 -13.08
C VAL A 13 -28.88 20.18 -11.57
N SER A 14 -29.05 19.02 -10.94
CA SER A 14 -28.81 18.85 -9.54
C SER A 14 -27.36 19.32 -9.35
N VAL A 15 -27.21 20.51 -8.77
CA VAL A 15 -26.41 20.47 -7.55
C VAL A 15 -27.20 19.49 -6.72
N SER A 16 -26.78 18.22 -6.68
CA SER A 16 -27.04 17.42 -5.50
C SER A 16 -26.40 18.25 -4.42
N ALA A 17 -27.19 19.14 -3.83
CA ALA A 17 -26.87 19.74 -2.58
C ALA A 17 -26.99 18.54 -1.65
N PHE A 18 -25.92 17.74 -1.60
CA PHE A 18 -25.46 17.28 -0.31
C PHE A 18 -25.36 18.59 0.50
N SER A 19 -26.41 18.87 1.25
CA SER A 19 -26.32 19.87 2.28
C SER A 19 -25.64 19.17 3.43
N TYR A 20 -24.67 19.84 4.00
CA TYR A 20 -24.22 19.50 5.33
C TYR A 20 -25.44 19.37 6.24
N ASP A 21 -25.55 18.28 6.99
CA ASP A 21 -26.56 18.17 8.05
C ASP A 21 -26.43 19.37 9.00
N LYS A 22 -25.18 19.80 9.21
CA LYS A 22 -24.83 20.97 10.00
C LYS A 22 -23.42 21.47 9.70
N ILE A 23 -23.25 22.78 9.55
CA ILE A 23 -21.94 23.44 9.70
C ILE A 23 -22.01 24.28 10.97
N ASP A 24 -21.22 23.91 11.98
CA ASP A 24 -21.19 24.60 13.25
C ASP A 24 -19.84 25.27 13.48
N ALA A 25 -19.84 26.59 13.67
CA ALA A 25 -18.64 27.30 14.08
C ALA A 25 -18.47 27.15 15.59
N LYS A 26 -17.75 26.11 15.98
CA LYS A 26 -17.52 25.74 17.39
C LYS A 26 -16.65 26.73 18.12
N SER A 27 -15.68 27.33 17.44
CA SER A 27 -14.85 28.40 17.99
C SER A 27 -14.47 29.39 16.88
N TYR A 28 -14.31 30.65 17.27
CA TYR A 28 -14.00 31.75 16.37
C TYR A 28 -13.20 32.80 17.15
N LEU A 29 -12.07 33.23 16.60
CA LEU A 29 -11.21 34.23 17.20
C LEU A 29 -10.70 35.19 16.12
N VAL A 30 -10.81 36.49 16.40
CA VAL A 30 -10.14 37.55 15.64
C VAL A 30 -9.08 38.14 16.55
N ASP A 31 -7.84 38.15 16.10
CA ASP A 31 -6.71 38.72 16.82
C ASP A 31 -5.77 39.39 15.82
N ALA A 32 -5.42 40.65 16.04
CA ALA A 32 -4.53 41.41 15.17
C ALA A 32 -3.14 40.73 15.00
N ALA A 33 -2.72 39.89 15.94
CA ALA A 33 -1.50 39.09 15.79
C ALA A 33 -1.58 38.13 14.59
N PHE A 34 -2.78 37.68 14.20
CA PHE A 34 -2.98 36.74 13.09
C PHE A 34 -2.77 37.36 11.71
N THR A 35 -2.65 38.68 11.58
CA THR A 35 -2.23 39.30 10.31
C THR A 35 -0.87 38.77 9.84
N ASN A 36 -0.03 38.33 10.78
CA ASN A 36 1.30 37.77 10.53
C ASN A 36 1.35 36.24 10.71
N ALA A 37 0.19 35.57 10.79
CA ALA A 37 0.15 34.11 10.89
C ALA A 37 0.53 33.47 9.56
N ARG A 38 1.36 32.44 9.62
CA ARG A 38 1.89 31.72 8.45
C ARG A 38 1.24 30.36 8.26
N SER A 39 1.03 29.65 9.36
CA SER A 39 0.45 28.31 9.37
C SER A 39 -0.04 28.00 10.79
N LEU A 40 -0.89 26.99 10.93
CA LEU A 40 -1.25 26.41 12.21
C LEU A 40 -1.12 24.89 12.21
N SER A 41 -1.01 24.31 13.40
CA SER A 41 -1.10 22.86 13.61
C SER A 41 -1.97 22.56 14.82
N VAL A 42 -2.59 21.38 14.84
CA VAL A 42 -3.54 20.98 15.88
C VAL A 42 -3.10 19.64 16.44
N ASP A 43 -3.04 19.54 17.77
CA ASP A 43 -2.62 18.35 18.51
C ASP A 43 -3.55 18.14 19.70
N SER A 44 -4.39 17.09 19.62
CA SER A 44 -5.48 16.85 20.56
C SER A 44 -6.31 18.12 20.78
N ASP A 45 -6.30 18.70 21.99
CA ASP A 45 -7.07 19.89 22.35
C ASP A 45 -6.30 21.21 22.22
N MET A 46 -5.13 21.22 21.57
CA MET A 46 -4.27 22.40 21.45
C MET A 46 -4.07 22.83 19.99
N VAL A 47 -4.11 24.13 19.76
CA VAL A 47 -3.89 24.78 18.46
C VAL A 47 -2.65 25.66 18.55
N TYR A 48 -1.67 25.38 17.70
CA TYR A 48 -0.39 26.09 17.65
C TYR A 48 -0.36 26.94 16.40
N VAL A 49 -0.27 28.26 16.57
CA VAL A 49 -0.29 29.24 15.49
C VAL A 49 1.11 29.79 15.31
N LEU A 50 1.71 29.53 14.14
CA LEU A 50 3.03 30.03 13.78
C LEU A 50 2.92 31.47 13.28
N LEU A 51 3.55 32.39 14.00
CA LEU A 51 3.73 33.79 13.61
C LEU A 51 5.19 34.02 13.17
N ASN A 52 5.52 35.21 12.67
CA ASN A 52 6.87 35.54 12.16
C ASN A 52 8.01 35.28 13.18
N SER A 53 7.79 35.46 14.49
CA SER A 53 8.85 35.36 15.52
C SER A 53 8.48 34.57 16.78
N LYS A 54 7.27 33.99 16.83
CA LYS A 54 6.80 33.20 17.98
C LYS A 54 5.76 32.18 17.55
N VAL A 55 5.53 31.19 18.40
CA VAL A 55 4.35 30.32 18.32
C VAL A 55 3.40 30.70 19.45
N SER A 56 2.15 31.00 19.10
CA SER A 56 1.07 31.19 20.07
C SER A 56 0.26 29.91 20.20
N VAL A 57 -0.04 29.49 21.42
CA VAL A 57 -0.78 28.26 21.70
C VAL A 57 -2.14 28.61 22.29
N TYR A 58 -3.17 27.95 21.77
CA TYR A 58 -4.56 28.09 22.18
C TYR A 58 -5.15 26.71 22.48
N SER A 59 -6.25 26.66 23.21
CA SER A 59 -7.11 25.48 23.24
C SER A 59 -7.84 25.27 21.90
N SER A 60 -8.46 24.11 21.70
CA SER A 60 -9.36 23.82 20.56
C SER A 60 -10.58 24.78 20.51
N THR A 61 -10.95 25.35 21.65
CA THR A 61 -11.95 26.42 21.75
C THR A 61 -11.39 27.82 21.47
N LEU A 62 -10.14 27.93 21.04
CA LEU A 62 -9.40 29.16 20.76
C LEU A 62 -9.21 30.08 21.98
N SER A 63 -9.17 29.52 23.19
CA SER A 63 -8.74 30.26 24.39
C SER A 63 -7.22 30.30 24.44
N TYR A 64 -6.63 31.47 24.64
CA TYR A 64 -5.17 31.62 24.72
C TYR A 64 -4.60 30.84 25.92
N ILE A 65 -3.55 30.05 25.67
CA ILE A 65 -2.84 29.26 26.68
C ILE A 65 -1.51 29.93 27.02
N ASN A 66 -0.61 30.03 26.04
CA ASN A 66 0.71 30.64 26.19
C ASN A 66 1.33 30.99 24.82
N SER A 67 2.58 31.45 24.82
CA SER A 67 3.38 31.58 23.61
C SER A 67 4.87 31.48 23.93
N PHE A 68 5.67 31.05 22.96
CA PHE A 68 7.12 30.98 23.09
C PHE A 68 7.82 31.56 21.86
N PRO A 69 8.97 32.24 22.03
CA PRO A 69 9.71 32.82 20.92
C PRO A 69 10.38 31.73 20.07
N VAL A 70 10.50 32.00 18.77
CA VAL A 70 11.26 31.15 17.84
C VAL A 70 12.23 32.00 17.04
N ASN A 71 13.44 31.49 16.83
CA ASN A 71 14.46 32.19 16.06
C ASN A 71 14.41 31.70 14.60
N LEU A 72 13.62 32.37 13.77
CA LEU A 72 13.38 32.02 12.37
C LEU A 72 13.63 33.23 11.47
N GLU A 73 13.99 32.98 10.21
CA GLU A 73 14.21 34.02 9.19
C GLU A 73 12.97 34.19 8.30
N SER A 74 12.40 33.09 7.79
CA SER A 74 11.18 33.10 6.98
C SER A 74 10.35 31.85 7.26
N PRO A 75 9.62 31.80 8.40
CA PRO A 75 8.76 30.67 8.77
C PRO A 75 7.74 30.36 7.68
N ALA A 76 7.68 29.10 7.26
CA ALA A 76 6.79 28.63 6.22
C ALA A 76 5.60 27.83 6.79
N SER A 77 5.87 26.77 7.56
CA SER A 77 4.84 25.84 8.01
C SER A 77 5.21 25.19 9.35
N ILE A 78 4.21 24.69 10.07
CA ILE A 78 4.34 24.03 11.38
C ILE A 78 3.59 22.69 11.39
N THR A 79 4.18 21.67 11.99
CA THR A 79 3.51 20.38 12.25
C THR A 79 3.91 19.82 13.61
N ILE A 80 3.09 18.92 14.16
CA ILE A 80 3.28 18.35 15.50
C ILE A 80 3.22 16.83 15.39
N GLY A 81 4.11 16.17 16.12
CA GLY A 81 4.23 14.72 16.07
C GLY A 81 5.19 14.16 17.11
N ASP A 82 4.88 12.99 17.66
CA ASP A 82 5.69 12.34 18.71
C ASP A 82 5.97 13.28 19.91
N GLY A 83 5.00 14.13 20.25
CA GLY A 83 5.14 15.12 21.32
C GLY A 83 6.09 16.29 21.03
N LYS A 84 6.57 16.45 19.79
CA LYS A 84 7.46 17.54 19.36
C LYS A 84 6.77 18.48 18.38
N ILE A 85 7.24 19.71 18.32
CA ILE A 85 6.81 20.76 17.38
C ILE A 85 7.91 20.93 16.34
N TYR A 86 7.57 20.76 15.06
CA TYR A 86 8.48 20.92 13.93
C TYR A 86 8.10 22.17 13.15
N ILE A 87 9.04 23.10 13.01
CA ILE A 87 8.81 24.37 12.33
C ILE A 87 9.75 24.48 11.14
N LEU A 88 9.17 24.58 9.95
CA LEU A 88 9.89 24.73 8.70
C LEU A 88 10.22 26.21 8.45
N ASP A 89 11.51 26.51 8.27
CA ASP A 89 12.01 27.83 7.90
C ASP A 89 12.51 27.81 6.45
N SER A 90 11.83 28.56 5.60
CA SER A 90 12.17 28.64 4.17
C SER A 90 13.42 29.49 3.90
N GLY A 91 13.72 30.45 4.78
CA GLY A 91 14.89 31.33 4.67
C GLY A 91 16.16 30.60 5.10
N LYS A 92 16.10 29.93 6.26
CA LYS A 92 17.21 29.11 6.77
C LYS A 92 17.35 27.75 6.10
N SER A 93 16.43 27.38 5.19
CA SER A 93 16.38 26.06 4.54
C SER A 93 16.52 24.89 5.54
N SER A 94 15.81 24.98 6.66
CA SER A 94 15.92 24.00 7.75
C SER A 94 14.61 23.85 8.53
N VAL A 95 14.51 22.77 9.28
CA VAL A 95 13.43 22.50 10.23
C VAL A 95 14.00 22.62 11.65
N SER A 96 13.40 23.49 12.45
CA SER A 96 13.71 23.61 13.88
C SER A 96 12.69 22.83 14.71
N VAL A 97 13.18 22.06 15.68
CA VAL A 97 12.38 21.15 16.50
C VAL A 97 12.37 21.62 17.95
N TYR A 98 11.19 21.68 18.55
CA TYR A 98 10.95 22.11 19.92
C TYR A 98 10.12 21.07 20.67
N ASP A 99 10.20 21.04 22.00
CA ASP A 99 9.21 20.35 22.81
C ASP A 99 7.93 21.20 22.98
N LYS A 100 6.88 20.62 23.58
CA LYS A 100 5.61 21.34 23.83
C LYS A 100 5.74 22.53 24.80
N SER A 101 6.85 22.65 25.53
CA SER A 101 7.13 23.81 26.38
C SER A 101 7.77 24.98 25.61
N GLY A 102 8.15 24.75 24.35
CA GLY A 102 8.85 25.73 23.51
C GLY A 102 10.37 25.69 23.66
N LYS A 103 10.93 24.67 24.32
CA LYS A 103 12.38 24.49 24.42
C LYS A 103 12.91 23.93 23.11
N PHE A 104 13.90 24.59 22.52
CA PHE A 104 14.61 24.10 21.35
C PHE A 104 15.32 22.77 21.64
N LEU A 105 15.13 21.79 20.76
CA LEU A 105 15.72 20.46 20.87
C LEU A 105 16.87 20.29 19.87
N PHE A 106 16.60 20.48 18.58
CA PHE A 106 17.57 20.35 17.50
C PHE A 106 17.02 20.95 16.20
N ASN A 107 17.85 21.02 15.17
CA ASN A 107 17.44 21.34 13.81
C ASN A 107 18.05 20.35 12.81
N PHE A 108 17.46 20.27 11.62
CA PHE A 108 17.93 19.46 10.51
C PHE A 108 17.53 20.11 9.18
N GLY A 109 18.12 19.65 8.07
CA GLY A 109 18.02 20.31 6.78
C GLY A 109 19.11 21.37 6.65
N SER A 110 19.72 21.40 5.47
CA SER A 110 20.72 22.39 5.08
C SER A 110 20.42 22.91 3.68
N GLU A 111 20.88 24.12 3.38
CA GLU A 111 20.65 24.73 2.07
C GLU A 111 21.39 23.97 0.96
N GLY A 112 20.67 23.68 -0.14
CA GLY A 112 21.26 23.15 -1.36
C GLY A 112 20.33 22.22 -2.14
N SER A 113 20.89 21.50 -3.11
CA SER A 113 20.14 20.62 -4.03
C SER A 113 20.41 19.13 -3.84
N ASP A 114 21.41 18.77 -3.03
CA ASP A 114 21.76 17.37 -2.79
C ASP A 114 20.65 16.64 -2.00
N ASN A 115 20.81 15.32 -1.82
CA ASN A 115 19.88 14.52 -1.02
C ASN A 115 19.77 15.07 0.41
N GLY A 116 18.55 15.20 0.91
CA GLY A 116 18.25 15.80 2.23
C GLY A 116 18.50 17.30 2.37
N GLN A 117 19.04 17.98 1.35
CA GLN A 117 19.14 19.44 1.37
C GLN A 117 17.83 20.10 0.93
N LEU A 118 17.54 21.26 1.49
CA LEU A 118 16.31 22.02 1.28
C LEU A 118 16.61 23.32 0.51
N LEU A 119 15.68 23.72 -0.37
CA LEU A 119 15.78 24.97 -1.09
C LEU A 119 14.39 25.61 -1.24
N SER A 120 14.17 26.71 -0.50
CA SER A 120 12.89 27.40 -0.38
C SER A 120 11.71 26.44 -0.13
N PRO A 121 11.78 25.55 0.89
CA PRO A 121 10.71 24.63 1.20
C PRO A 121 9.45 25.37 1.68
N SER A 122 8.26 24.84 1.39
CA SER A 122 6.98 25.56 1.61
C SER A 122 6.04 24.91 2.62
N ASP A 123 6.10 23.59 2.80
CA ASP A 123 5.18 22.90 3.69
C ASP A 123 5.81 21.67 4.36
N ILE A 124 5.29 21.31 5.53
CA ILE A 124 5.79 20.21 6.38
C ILE A 124 4.63 19.41 6.97
N LEU A 125 4.79 18.09 7.05
CA LEU A 125 3.79 17.17 7.58
C LEU A 125 4.45 16.06 8.39
N TYR A 126 3.97 15.82 9.60
CA TYR A 126 4.31 14.64 10.37
C TYR A 126 3.23 13.55 10.20
N PHE A 127 3.65 12.31 9.97
CA PHE A 127 2.76 11.15 9.95
C PHE A 127 3.53 9.87 10.33
N ASN A 128 3.05 9.14 11.33
CA ASN A 128 3.57 7.82 11.76
C ASN A 128 5.11 7.75 11.86
N GLY A 129 5.72 8.65 12.62
CA GLY A 129 7.18 8.66 12.84
C GLY A 129 7.99 9.33 11.73
N ARG A 130 7.36 9.75 10.63
CA ARG A 130 8.03 10.40 9.50
C ARG A 130 7.65 11.86 9.35
N ILE A 131 8.58 12.63 8.80
CA ILE A 131 8.44 14.03 8.49
C ILE A 131 8.62 14.20 6.97
N PHE A 132 7.58 14.70 6.31
CA PHE A 132 7.57 15.02 4.89
C PHE A 132 7.76 16.53 4.72
N VAL A 133 8.67 16.93 3.86
CA VAL A 133 8.95 18.33 3.55
C VAL A 133 8.78 18.58 2.05
N ALA A 134 7.90 19.51 1.70
CA ALA A 134 7.73 19.99 0.33
C ALA A 134 8.90 20.90 -0.06
N ASN A 135 9.91 20.33 -0.72
CA ASN A 135 11.12 21.01 -1.11
C ASN A 135 10.96 21.68 -2.49
N THR A 136 10.30 22.83 -2.47
CA THR A 136 9.67 23.45 -3.64
C THR A 136 10.62 23.71 -4.79
N LYS A 137 11.76 24.39 -4.58
CA LYS A 137 12.68 24.70 -5.70
C LYS A 137 13.42 23.46 -6.20
N ASN A 138 13.67 22.49 -5.33
CA ASN A 138 14.25 21.21 -5.72
C ASN A 138 13.22 20.24 -6.33
N LYS A 139 11.94 20.62 -6.43
CA LYS A 139 10.87 19.85 -7.09
C LYS A 139 10.73 18.43 -6.52
N LYS A 140 10.93 18.27 -5.21
CA LYS A 140 10.94 16.96 -4.55
C LYS A 140 10.24 17.01 -3.19
N ILE A 141 9.85 15.84 -2.70
CA ILE A 141 9.48 15.63 -1.30
C ILE A 141 10.67 14.99 -0.60
N ASN A 142 11.15 15.61 0.48
CA ASN A 142 12.15 15.00 1.36
C ASN A 142 11.46 14.32 2.53
N VAL A 143 11.92 13.11 2.87
CA VAL A 143 11.38 12.30 3.97
C VAL A 143 12.47 12.10 5.02
N TYR A 144 12.15 12.43 6.26
CA TYR A 144 13.00 12.27 7.44
C TYR A 144 12.28 11.41 8.49
N ASP A 145 13.04 10.83 9.42
CA ASP A 145 12.46 10.26 10.63
C ASP A 145 12.12 11.35 11.66
N LYS A 146 11.48 10.95 12.75
CA LYS A 146 11.13 11.80 13.91
C LYS A 146 12.31 12.41 14.67
N ASN A 147 13.54 12.01 14.34
CA ASN A 147 14.79 12.53 14.88
C ASN A 147 15.50 13.48 13.92
N GLY A 148 14.91 13.74 12.74
CA GLY A 148 15.46 14.62 11.71
C GLY A 148 16.55 13.98 10.87
N ILE A 149 16.67 12.65 10.88
CA ILE A 149 17.61 11.91 10.04
C ILE A 149 16.96 11.69 8.68
N PHE A 150 17.65 12.12 7.62
CA PHE A 150 17.16 11.96 6.26
C PHE A 150 17.07 10.49 5.87
N LEU A 151 15.90 10.08 5.35
CA LEU A 151 15.62 8.71 4.93
C LEU A 151 15.71 8.56 3.42
N TYR A 152 14.95 9.34 2.64
CA TYR A 152 14.95 9.33 1.17
C TYR A 152 14.19 10.55 0.63
N ASP A 153 14.26 10.77 -0.68
CA ASP A 153 13.44 11.75 -1.38
C ASP A 153 12.93 11.19 -2.71
N PHE A 154 11.92 11.86 -3.26
CA PHE A 154 11.36 11.54 -4.58
C PHE A 154 10.91 12.81 -5.30
N SER A 155 11.06 12.80 -6.62
CA SER A 155 10.70 13.93 -7.48
C SER A 155 9.18 14.05 -7.61
N VAL A 156 8.69 15.29 -7.66
CA VAL A 156 7.28 15.60 -7.89
C VAL A 156 7.11 15.97 -9.36
N MET A 157 6.42 15.11 -10.11
CA MET A 157 6.28 15.24 -11.56
C MET A 157 4.96 14.67 -12.06
N LEU A 158 4.48 15.15 -13.20
CA LEU A 158 3.29 14.62 -13.87
C LEU A 158 3.56 13.20 -14.42
N ASN A 159 2.47 12.51 -14.75
CA ASN A 159 2.52 11.16 -15.34
C ASN A 159 3.14 11.12 -16.75
N ASP A 160 3.53 12.26 -17.31
CA ASP A 160 4.30 12.34 -18.55
C ASP A 160 5.78 11.97 -18.37
N GLY A 161 6.26 11.85 -17.12
CA GLY A 161 7.64 11.50 -16.79
C GLY A 161 8.69 12.57 -17.11
N ILE A 162 8.27 13.78 -17.51
CA ILE A 162 9.17 14.85 -17.96
C ILE A 162 8.89 16.16 -17.21
N THR A 163 7.63 16.43 -16.87
CA THR A 163 7.21 17.71 -16.30
C THR A 163 7.30 17.70 -14.78
N TYR A 164 8.32 18.37 -14.25
CA TYR A 164 8.47 18.59 -12.81
C TYR A 164 7.55 19.71 -12.29
N LEU A 165 6.98 19.47 -11.11
CA LEU A 165 6.12 20.40 -10.40
C LEU A 165 6.83 21.01 -9.19
N LEU A 166 6.38 22.20 -8.79
CA LEU A 166 6.82 22.84 -7.56
C LEU A 166 5.87 22.46 -6.41
N PRO A 167 6.23 21.50 -5.53
CA PRO A 167 5.34 21.13 -4.44
C PRO A 167 5.18 22.31 -3.48
N THR A 168 3.94 22.74 -3.25
CA THR A 168 3.59 23.91 -2.43
C THR A 168 2.78 23.56 -1.18
N ARG A 169 2.15 22.37 -1.15
CA ARG A 169 1.25 21.95 -0.09
C ARG A 169 1.20 20.44 -0.01
N ILE A 170 1.17 19.88 1.20
CA ILE A 170 1.06 18.44 1.43
C ILE A 170 -0.01 18.09 2.47
N SER A 171 -0.68 16.96 2.27
CA SER A 171 -1.60 16.37 3.23
C SER A 171 -1.61 14.85 3.06
N ILE A 172 -2.06 14.10 4.06
CA ILE A 172 -2.11 12.64 4.01
C ILE A 172 -3.53 12.14 4.28
N ASP A 173 -3.95 11.10 3.56
CA ASP A 173 -5.25 10.46 3.79
C ASP A 173 -5.18 9.39 4.91
N PRO A 174 -6.32 8.89 5.41
CA PRO A 174 -6.35 7.85 6.44
C PRO A 174 -5.74 6.51 6.01
N TYR A 175 -5.61 6.30 4.71
CA TYR A 175 -4.96 5.14 4.09
C TYR A 175 -3.48 5.39 3.82
N GLY A 176 -2.90 6.44 4.40
CA GLY A 176 -1.49 6.75 4.30
C GLY A 176 -1.02 7.19 2.91
N ASN A 177 -1.90 7.62 2.00
CA ASN A 177 -1.46 8.19 0.72
C ASN A 177 -1.14 9.68 0.89
N LEU A 178 0.03 10.11 0.39
CA LEU A 178 0.46 11.51 0.43
C LEU A 178 -0.10 12.26 -0.77
N TYR A 179 -0.84 13.33 -0.51
CA TYR A 179 -1.31 14.27 -1.52
C TYR A 179 -0.38 15.48 -1.56
N VAL A 180 0.13 15.81 -2.74
CA VAL A 180 1.11 16.88 -3.00
C VAL A 180 0.53 17.83 -4.03
N GLY A 181 0.36 19.11 -3.68
CA GLY A 181 -0.23 20.10 -4.57
C GLY A 181 0.75 21.15 -5.09
N GLU A 182 0.59 21.51 -6.37
CA GLU A 182 1.19 22.69 -6.98
C GLU A 182 0.10 23.71 -7.31
N SER A 183 0.04 24.78 -6.52
CA SER A 183 -0.95 25.84 -6.66
C SER A 183 -0.93 26.55 -8.02
N LYS A 184 0.26 26.81 -8.59
CA LYS A 184 0.40 27.55 -9.86
C LYS A 184 -0.14 26.79 -11.07
N ARG A 185 0.11 25.50 -11.15
CA ARG A 185 -0.41 24.65 -12.24
C ARG A 185 -1.78 24.07 -11.93
N LYS A 186 -2.31 24.33 -10.73
CA LYS A 186 -3.64 23.89 -10.32
C LYS A 186 -3.75 22.36 -10.40
N VAL A 187 -2.81 21.67 -9.77
CA VAL A 187 -2.78 20.20 -9.76
C VAL A 187 -2.49 19.68 -8.36
N ILE A 188 -3.15 18.59 -7.99
CA ILE A 188 -2.87 17.79 -6.80
C ILE A 188 -2.50 16.38 -7.27
N LEU A 189 -1.36 15.88 -6.83
CA LEU A 189 -0.90 14.52 -7.10
C LEU A 189 -1.04 13.67 -5.85
N LYS A 190 -1.42 12.41 -6.02
CA LYS A 190 -1.46 11.40 -4.96
C LYS A 190 -0.27 10.47 -5.12
N TYR A 191 0.43 10.22 -4.03
CA TYR A 191 1.59 9.34 -3.94
C TYR A 191 1.35 8.26 -2.89
N ASP A 192 1.92 7.08 -3.13
CA ASP A 192 2.22 6.19 -2.01
C ASP A 192 3.39 6.78 -1.21
N LEU A 193 3.64 6.26 -0.01
CA LEU A 193 4.74 6.77 0.81
C LEU A 193 6.12 6.25 0.38
N ASN A 194 6.23 5.35 -0.60
CA ASN A 194 7.51 5.03 -1.26
C ASN A 194 7.91 6.10 -2.30
N GLY A 195 7.00 7.01 -2.64
CA GLY A 195 7.21 8.07 -3.63
C GLY A 195 6.72 7.72 -5.03
N ASN A 196 5.94 6.65 -5.19
CA ASN A 196 5.30 6.31 -6.47
C ASN A 196 4.03 7.13 -6.65
N CYS A 197 3.89 7.80 -7.80
CA CYS A 197 2.68 8.54 -8.15
C CYS A 197 1.53 7.55 -8.44
N ILE A 198 0.39 7.73 -7.78
CA ILE A 198 -0.82 6.91 -7.91
C ILE A 198 -1.81 7.59 -8.86
N SER A 199 -2.07 8.88 -8.67
CA SER A 199 -3.07 9.63 -9.45
C SER A 199 -2.80 11.13 -9.46
N SER A 200 -3.45 11.84 -10.39
CA SER A 200 -3.37 13.30 -10.55
C SER A 200 -4.76 13.91 -10.70
N TYR A 201 -4.96 15.09 -10.11
CA TYR A 201 -6.22 15.81 -10.09
C TYR A 201 -6.00 17.28 -10.46
N ASP A 202 -6.65 17.75 -11.53
CA ASP A 202 -6.62 19.16 -11.92
C ASP A 202 -7.52 19.99 -11.00
N ARG A 203 -6.95 20.75 -10.08
CA ARG A 203 -7.65 21.49 -9.01
C ARG A 203 -7.04 22.85 -8.76
N SER A 204 -7.87 23.89 -8.79
CA SER A 204 -7.45 25.27 -8.48
C SER A 204 -7.56 25.65 -7.01
N ASP A 205 -8.26 24.86 -6.20
CA ASP A 205 -8.61 25.23 -4.84
C ASP A 205 -7.48 24.88 -3.86
N PHE A 206 -6.86 25.89 -3.25
CA PHE A 206 -5.77 25.80 -2.27
C PHE A 206 -5.97 26.81 -1.13
N PRO A 207 -5.48 26.51 0.09
CA PRO A 207 -4.83 25.27 0.52
C PRO A 207 -5.86 24.12 0.66
N PHE A 208 -5.36 22.90 0.79
CA PHE A 208 -6.18 21.73 1.07
C PHE A 208 -5.70 20.99 2.32
N ALA A 209 -6.61 20.19 2.88
CA ALA A 209 -6.38 19.33 4.03
C ALA A 209 -7.26 18.09 3.95
N ILE A 210 -6.76 16.96 4.43
CA ILE A 210 -7.50 15.69 4.44
C ILE A 210 -7.76 15.29 5.89
N THR A 211 -9.01 14.94 6.18
CA THR A 211 -9.49 14.53 7.50
C THR A 211 -9.34 13.02 7.71
N GLN A 212 -9.38 12.58 8.98
CA GLN A 212 -9.26 11.16 9.34
C GLN A 212 -10.40 10.27 8.84
N ASN A 213 -11.55 10.85 8.51
CA ASN A 213 -12.67 10.17 7.85
C ASN A 213 -12.59 10.26 6.32
N GLY A 214 -11.46 10.69 5.74
CA GLY A 214 -11.21 10.63 4.31
C GLY A 214 -11.92 11.71 3.49
N LEU A 215 -12.25 12.85 4.10
CA LEU A 215 -12.77 14.01 3.38
C LEU A 215 -11.64 15.01 3.12
N ILE A 216 -11.61 15.57 1.92
CA ILE A 216 -10.69 16.63 1.51
C ILE A 216 -11.42 17.96 1.60
N TYR A 217 -10.86 18.91 2.35
CA TYR A 217 -11.34 20.29 2.36
C TYR A 217 -10.36 21.19 1.63
N THR A 218 -10.87 22.06 0.77
CA THR A 218 -10.08 23.06 0.04
C THR A 218 -10.64 24.46 0.26
N GLY A 219 -9.78 25.48 0.14
CA GLY A 219 -10.18 26.88 0.03
C GLY A 219 -10.13 27.34 -1.43
N SER A 220 -11.12 28.10 -1.89
CA SER A 220 -11.13 28.69 -3.23
C SER A 220 -10.88 30.20 -3.21
N ASP A 221 -10.44 30.75 -4.34
CA ASP A 221 -10.25 32.21 -4.53
C ASP A 221 -11.56 33.02 -4.37
N GLU A 222 -12.71 32.34 -4.45
CA GLU A 222 -14.06 32.88 -4.27
C GLU A 222 -14.48 32.95 -2.79
N GLY A 223 -13.58 32.61 -1.86
CA GLY A 223 -13.88 32.55 -0.43
C GLY A 223 -14.77 31.37 -0.04
N LYS A 224 -14.85 30.33 -0.88
CA LYS A 224 -15.59 29.10 -0.59
C LYS A 224 -14.65 28.07 0.04
N VAL A 225 -15.13 27.40 1.08
CA VAL A 225 -14.59 26.11 1.50
C VAL A 225 -15.32 25.04 0.71
N LYS A 226 -14.60 24.11 0.09
CA LYS A 226 -15.19 22.99 -0.65
C LYS A 226 -14.78 21.66 -0.01
N GLU A 227 -15.74 20.79 0.27
CA GLU A 227 -15.52 19.42 0.72
C GLU A 227 -15.58 18.45 -0.46
N TYR A 228 -14.63 17.52 -0.52
CA TYR A 228 -14.57 16.44 -1.50
C TYR A 228 -14.34 15.09 -0.84
N ASP A 229 -14.69 14.02 -1.56
CA ASP A 229 -14.15 12.69 -1.30
C ASP A 229 -12.68 12.56 -1.77
N LEU A 230 -12.04 11.43 -1.48
CA LEU A 230 -10.64 11.18 -1.87
C LEU A 230 -10.41 11.04 -3.39
N ALA A 231 -11.48 10.86 -4.17
CA ALA A 231 -11.44 10.82 -5.63
C ALA A 231 -11.64 12.21 -6.25
N PHE A 232 -11.87 13.24 -5.43
CA PHE A 232 -12.26 14.58 -5.84
C PHE A 232 -13.52 14.62 -6.74
N SER A 233 -14.40 13.64 -6.67
CA SER A 233 -15.59 13.53 -7.55
C SER A 233 -16.72 14.48 -7.17
N HIS A 234 -16.87 14.76 -5.88
CA HIS A 234 -17.99 15.53 -5.33
C HIS A 234 -17.46 16.79 -4.67
N SER A 235 -18.14 17.92 -4.84
CA SER A 235 -17.79 19.17 -4.15
C SER A 235 -19.00 19.77 -3.46
N MET A 236 -18.96 19.89 -2.14
CA MET A 236 -19.95 20.67 -1.38
C MET A 236 -19.31 22.02 -0.99
N PRO A 237 -19.70 23.14 -1.61
CA PRO A 237 -19.14 24.44 -1.26
C PRO A 237 -19.95 25.14 -0.16
N PHE A 238 -19.27 25.84 0.76
CA PHE A 238 -19.88 26.78 1.71
C PHE A 238 -18.98 27.97 2.01
N GLY A 239 -19.52 28.99 2.67
CA GLY A 239 -18.84 30.28 2.87
C GLY A 239 -19.02 31.22 1.67
N THR A 240 -18.44 32.42 1.74
CA THR A 240 -18.39 33.42 0.66
C THR A 240 -17.17 34.32 0.89
N LYS A 241 -16.76 35.07 -0.14
CA LYS A 241 -15.69 36.07 0.02
C LYS A 241 -16.16 37.25 0.87
N GLY A 242 -15.39 37.62 1.89
CA GLY A 242 -15.72 38.76 2.74
C GLY A 242 -15.05 38.72 4.12
N LYS A 243 -15.55 39.53 5.05
CA LYS A 243 -14.93 39.75 6.36
C LYS A 243 -15.76 39.25 7.54
N ASN A 244 -17.02 38.87 7.31
CA ASN A 244 -17.88 38.40 8.38
C ASN A 244 -17.41 37.04 8.93
N LYS A 245 -18.09 36.57 9.99
CA LYS A 245 -17.72 35.34 10.72
C LYS A 245 -17.47 34.14 9.78
N TYR A 246 -18.39 33.89 8.84
CA TYR A 246 -18.36 32.77 7.89
C TYR A 246 -17.84 33.13 6.49
N GLU A 247 -17.26 34.33 6.32
CA GLU A 247 -16.76 34.80 5.03
C GLU A 247 -15.24 34.87 5.01
N PHE A 248 -14.58 34.47 3.93
CA PHE A 248 -13.12 34.36 3.90
C PHE A 248 -12.53 35.31 2.85
N MET A 249 -11.58 36.14 3.24
CA MET A 249 -10.87 37.00 2.28
C MET A 249 -9.78 36.23 1.55
N GLU A 250 -9.12 35.33 2.28
CA GLU A 250 -8.02 34.48 1.83
C GLU A 250 -7.89 33.28 2.76
N PHE A 251 -7.59 32.11 2.21
CA PHE A 251 -7.29 30.93 2.99
C PHE A 251 -5.77 30.80 3.15
N THR A 252 -5.23 31.18 4.31
CA THR A 252 -3.80 31.04 4.60
C THR A 252 -3.44 29.59 4.92
N ASP A 253 -4.26 28.93 5.73
CA ASP A 253 -4.06 27.53 6.11
C ASP A 253 -5.40 26.87 6.45
N ILE A 254 -5.51 25.57 6.18
CA ILE A 254 -6.62 24.71 6.61
C ILE A 254 -6.01 23.46 7.24
N LYS A 255 -6.45 23.06 8.44
CA LYS A 255 -6.02 21.82 9.09
C LYS A 255 -7.19 21.01 9.65
N PRO A 256 -7.15 19.67 9.55
CA PRO A 256 -8.22 18.82 10.03
C PRO A 256 -8.20 18.74 11.57
N HIS A 257 -9.38 18.65 12.19
CA HIS A 257 -9.53 18.41 13.62
C HIS A 257 -10.94 17.88 13.97
N ASP A 258 -11.02 16.75 14.69
CA ASP A 258 -12.24 16.17 15.27
C ASP A 258 -13.50 16.25 14.37
N GLY A 259 -13.44 15.61 13.18
CA GLY A 259 -14.56 15.62 12.22
C GLY A 259 -14.90 17.01 11.67
N GLY A 260 -13.92 17.92 11.61
CA GLY A 260 -14.05 19.26 11.07
C GLY A 260 -12.70 19.85 10.67
N ILE A 261 -12.65 21.17 10.50
CA ILE A 261 -11.46 21.90 10.06
C ILE A 261 -11.25 23.20 10.82
N PHE A 262 -10.00 23.53 11.11
CA PHE A 262 -9.56 24.89 11.41
C PHE A 262 -9.22 25.60 10.12
N VAL A 263 -9.72 26.83 9.98
CA VAL A 263 -9.41 27.73 8.87
C VAL A 263 -8.70 28.97 9.41
N LEU A 264 -7.51 29.24 8.89
CA LEU A 264 -6.74 30.46 9.13
C LEU A 264 -6.93 31.41 7.95
N ASP A 265 -7.41 32.61 8.24
CA ASP A 265 -7.53 33.71 7.28
C ASP A 265 -6.74 34.91 7.86
N ALA A 266 -5.45 34.97 7.53
CA ALA A 266 -4.56 36.00 8.05
C ALA A 266 -4.98 37.40 7.58
N LYS A 267 -5.58 37.52 6.40
CA LYS A 267 -6.06 38.80 5.84
C LYS A 267 -7.22 39.38 6.65
N ASN A 268 -8.08 38.52 7.19
CA ASN A 268 -9.10 38.89 8.17
C ASN A 268 -8.61 38.80 9.62
N SER A 269 -7.34 38.44 9.84
CA SER A 269 -6.75 38.28 11.17
C SER A 269 -7.57 37.33 12.05
N LYS A 270 -8.03 36.21 11.49
CA LYS A 270 -8.97 35.31 12.15
C LYS A 270 -8.63 33.83 12.01
N ILE A 271 -9.08 33.07 13.01
CA ILE A 271 -9.13 31.62 13.01
C ILE A 271 -10.56 31.19 13.35
N ILE A 272 -11.07 30.18 12.65
CA ILE A 272 -12.38 29.59 12.92
C ILE A 272 -12.27 28.06 12.90
N TYR A 273 -12.85 27.40 13.89
CA TYR A 273 -13.09 25.96 13.87
C TYR A 273 -14.50 25.68 13.36
N LEU A 274 -14.58 24.96 12.26
CA LEU A 274 -15.82 24.56 11.62
C LEU A 274 -15.98 23.05 11.80
N LYS A 275 -16.98 22.64 12.59
CA LYS A 275 -17.40 21.24 12.65
C LYS A 275 -18.42 21.01 11.55
N VAL A 276 -18.09 20.09 10.65
CA VAL A 276 -18.87 19.83 9.44
C VAL A 276 -19.48 18.45 9.59
N GLN A 277 -20.80 18.40 9.77
CA GLN A 277 -21.53 17.14 9.90
C GLN A 277 -22.11 16.77 8.54
N ASN A 278 -21.70 15.59 8.09
CA ASN A 278 -22.17 14.96 6.86
C ASN A 278 -22.46 13.49 7.19
N SER A 279 -23.73 13.13 7.30
CA SER A 279 -24.23 11.78 7.58
C SER A 279 -23.89 10.77 6.48
N SER A 280 -23.47 11.26 5.30
CA SER A 280 -22.92 10.46 4.20
C SER A 280 -21.40 10.29 4.24
N ALA A 281 -20.70 10.89 5.22
CA ALA A 281 -19.26 10.75 5.33
C ALA A 281 -18.87 9.27 5.53
N PRO A 282 -17.92 8.74 4.74
CA PRO A 282 -17.56 7.33 4.85
C PRO A 282 -17.03 7.04 6.25
N ASN A 283 -17.59 6.00 6.88
CA ASN A 283 -17.15 5.53 8.18
C ASN A 283 -15.87 4.70 7.97
N ILE A 284 -14.75 5.39 7.77
CA ILE A 284 -13.44 4.77 7.56
C ILE A 284 -12.87 4.44 8.93
N SER A 285 -12.83 3.15 9.27
CA SER A 285 -11.96 2.68 10.35
C SER A 285 -10.53 2.80 9.86
N ALA A 286 -9.74 3.66 10.51
CA ALA A 286 -8.32 3.82 10.21
C ALA A 286 -7.64 2.45 10.24
N ASN A 287 -7.20 1.97 9.08
CA ASN A 287 -6.50 0.70 8.99
C ASN A 287 -5.11 0.89 9.61
N ARG A 288 -4.79 0.07 10.62
CA ARG A 288 -3.61 0.25 11.48
C ARG A 288 -2.31 0.14 10.68
N SER A 289 -1.40 1.09 10.93
CA SER A 289 0.04 1.11 10.63
C SER A 289 0.47 0.55 9.26
N LEU A 290 0.45 1.42 8.25
CA LEU A 290 0.95 1.13 6.91
C LEU A 290 2.48 1.16 6.81
N TRP A 291 3.17 1.75 7.81
CA TRP A 291 4.61 1.96 7.81
C TRP A 291 5.20 1.46 9.12
N LYS A 292 6.08 0.46 9.01
CA LYS A 292 6.75 -0.13 10.16
C LYS A 292 8.23 0.20 10.06
N GLU A 293 8.65 1.18 10.84
CA GLU A 293 10.08 1.44 11.04
C GLU A 293 10.70 0.17 11.62
N GLN A 294 11.70 -0.41 10.94
CA GLN A 294 12.43 -1.60 11.43
C GLN A 294 13.77 -1.24 12.05
N ILE A 295 14.34 -0.09 11.66
CA ILE A 295 15.58 0.47 12.19
C ILE A 295 15.36 1.97 12.40
N SER A 296 15.64 2.43 13.62
CA SER A 296 15.65 3.85 13.97
C SER A 296 17.02 4.23 14.52
N LEU A 297 17.48 5.44 14.17
CA LEU A 297 18.74 5.99 14.66
C LEU A 297 18.45 7.12 15.63
N ASN A 298 19.00 7.02 16.83
CA ASN A 298 18.89 8.05 17.86
C ASN A 298 20.24 8.74 18.01
N PRO A 299 20.37 10.02 17.62
CA PRO A 299 21.60 10.78 17.85
C PRO A 299 21.97 10.80 19.33
N THR A 300 23.22 10.51 19.65
CA THR A 300 23.71 10.43 21.04
C THR A 300 24.75 11.50 21.34
N ASP A 301 25.97 11.36 20.82
CA ASP A 301 27.11 12.21 21.14
C ASP A 301 27.78 12.75 19.88
N SER A 302 28.53 13.84 20.02
CA SER A 302 29.40 14.37 18.99
C SER A 302 30.72 14.81 19.61
N PHE A 303 31.82 14.24 19.11
CA PHE A 303 33.17 14.43 19.61
C PHE A 303 33.93 15.34 18.65
N ASN A 304 34.61 16.39 19.14
CA ASN A 304 35.38 17.33 18.33
C ASN A 304 36.73 16.74 17.87
N ILE A 305 36.66 15.62 17.15
CA ILE A 305 37.79 14.85 16.67
C ILE A 305 37.84 14.95 15.14
N LYS A 306 38.88 15.61 14.62
CA LYS A 306 39.15 15.69 13.19
C LYS A 306 40.04 14.52 12.75
N SER A 307 39.44 13.36 12.50
CA SER A 307 40.16 12.18 11.99
C SER A 307 39.22 11.19 11.30
N ASN A 308 39.67 10.60 10.18
CA ASN A 308 39.00 9.46 9.53
C ASN A 308 39.61 8.11 9.95
N VAL A 309 40.71 8.13 10.70
CA VAL A 309 41.41 6.94 11.17
C VAL A 309 41.13 6.81 12.66
N PHE A 310 40.15 5.98 12.99
CA PHE A 310 39.75 5.76 14.37
C PHE A 310 39.22 4.34 14.61
N ASN A 311 39.26 3.92 15.87
CA ASN A 311 38.65 2.69 16.37
C ASN A 311 37.95 2.97 17.71
N ILE A 312 36.98 2.14 18.07
CA ILE A 312 36.14 2.30 19.25
C ILE A 312 36.18 1.02 20.08
N LEU A 313 36.50 1.14 21.36
CA LEU A 313 36.29 0.10 22.36
C LEU A 313 35.29 0.59 23.41
N ASN A 314 34.57 -0.33 24.06
CA ASN A 314 33.71 -0.17 25.25
C ASN A 314 33.32 1.29 25.62
N ASP A 315 32.02 1.61 25.56
CA ASP A 315 31.42 2.85 26.08
C ASP A 315 32.07 4.17 25.61
N GLY A 316 32.37 4.27 24.31
CA GLY A 316 32.73 5.54 23.68
C GLY A 316 34.20 5.96 23.87
N ILE A 317 35.09 5.01 24.18
CA ILE A 317 36.53 5.25 24.15
C ILE A 317 37.00 5.25 22.70
N ILE A 318 37.41 6.42 22.21
CA ILE A 318 37.80 6.61 20.81
C ILE A 318 39.31 6.65 20.70
N TYR A 319 39.90 5.69 19.99
CA TYR A 319 41.30 5.74 19.59
C TYR A 319 41.37 6.35 18.21
N TYR A 320 42.14 7.42 18.03
CA TYR A 320 42.17 8.12 16.75
C TYR A 320 43.54 8.68 16.42
N LEU A 321 43.77 8.87 15.13
CA LEU A 321 44.97 9.51 14.62
C LEU A 321 44.82 11.03 14.66
N ASN A 322 45.73 11.73 15.34
CA ASN A 322 45.81 13.19 15.33
C ASN A 322 47.06 13.63 14.57
N ASP A 323 46.89 13.98 13.30
CA ASP A 323 48.01 14.41 12.45
C ASP A 323 48.65 15.72 12.89
N LYS A 324 47.89 16.62 13.53
CA LYS A 324 48.43 17.89 14.02
C LYS A 324 49.34 17.69 15.23
N GLN A 325 48.92 16.85 16.16
CA GLN A 325 49.69 16.51 17.35
C GLN A 325 50.65 15.35 17.14
N LYS A 326 50.68 14.79 15.92
CA LYS A 326 51.59 13.74 15.46
C LYS A 326 51.58 12.50 16.35
N GLY A 327 50.41 11.86 16.48
CA GLY A 327 50.29 10.61 17.23
C GLY A 327 48.90 10.00 17.26
N VAL A 328 48.79 8.83 17.90
CA VAL A 328 47.54 8.16 18.24
C VAL A 328 47.12 8.58 19.63
N PHE A 329 45.88 9.06 19.72
CA PHE A 329 45.26 9.54 20.94
C PHE A 329 44.13 8.62 21.36
N VAL A 330 43.82 8.64 22.65
CA VAL A 330 42.57 8.09 23.18
C VAL A 330 41.73 9.21 23.77
N HIS A 331 40.46 9.22 23.39
CA HIS A 331 39.46 10.12 23.94
C HIS A 331 38.68 9.41 25.06
N ARG A 332 38.67 9.99 26.26
CA ARG A 332 37.91 9.49 27.43
C ARG A 332 37.32 10.67 28.21
N LYS A 333 36.00 10.68 28.42
CA LYS A 333 35.31 11.71 29.24
C LYS A 333 35.77 13.15 28.90
N ASP A 334 35.76 13.49 27.61
CA ASP A 334 36.17 14.81 27.08
C ASP A 334 37.66 15.17 27.25
N LYS A 335 38.54 14.18 27.47
CA LYS A 335 39.99 14.37 27.51
C LYS A 335 40.68 13.50 26.46
N ASP A 336 41.65 14.11 25.79
CA ASP A 336 42.53 13.44 24.83
C ASP A 336 43.89 13.13 25.48
N GLU A 337 44.29 11.87 25.45
CA GLU A 337 45.59 11.40 25.96
C GLU A 337 46.42 10.81 24.82
N LEU A 338 47.67 11.27 24.67
CA LEU A 338 48.61 10.73 23.68
C LEU A 338 49.09 9.34 24.13
N LEU A 339 48.87 8.32 23.30
CA LEU A 339 49.32 6.96 23.56
C LEU A 339 50.60 6.61 22.81
N LEU A 340 50.69 6.99 21.53
CA LEU A 340 51.83 6.71 20.66
C LEU A 340 52.15 7.94 19.80
N GLY A 341 53.40 8.42 19.84
CA GLY A 341 53.84 9.56 19.02
C GLY A 341 54.44 9.14 17.69
N TYR A 342 54.54 10.09 16.75
CA TYR A 342 55.23 9.89 15.48
C TYR A 342 56.74 9.89 15.63
N GLY A 343 57.45 9.14 14.78
CA GLY A 343 58.91 9.20 14.71
C GLY A 343 59.56 8.01 14.01
N GLU A 344 60.88 8.01 14.05
CA GLU A 344 61.71 6.88 13.59
C GLU A 344 61.87 5.85 14.72
N GLY A 345 61.97 4.57 14.34
CA GLY A 345 62.13 3.44 15.27
C GLY A 345 60.88 2.56 15.39
N SER A 346 61.09 1.31 15.82
CA SER A 346 60.03 0.30 15.88
C SER A 346 58.90 0.63 16.88
N ASN A 347 59.21 1.37 17.94
CA ASN A 347 58.25 1.81 18.96
C ASN A 347 57.49 3.10 18.62
N LYS A 348 57.65 3.61 17.40
CA LYS A 348 56.93 4.79 16.88
C LYS A 348 56.11 4.41 15.66
N ILE A 349 55.15 5.26 15.34
CA ILE A 349 54.28 5.15 14.18
C ILE A 349 54.60 6.30 13.22
N LYS A 350 54.33 6.14 11.92
CA LYS A 350 54.48 7.21 10.95
C LYS A 350 53.12 7.58 10.36
N LYS A 351 52.87 7.28 9.10
CA LYS A 351 51.60 7.57 8.42
C LYS A 351 50.70 6.34 8.51
N ILE A 352 49.61 6.44 9.26
CA ILE A 352 48.69 5.32 9.48
C ILE A 352 47.47 5.43 8.55
N ASN A 353 47.14 4.34 7.86
CA ASN A 353 45.90 4.24 7.09
C ASN A 353 44.71 3.67 7.90
N ASP A 354 44.98 2.78 8.85
CA ASP A 354 43.96 2.17 9.71
C ASP A 354 44.50 1.75 11.08
N ILE A 355 43.61 1.75 12.06
CA ILE A 355 43.87 1.31 13.44
C ILE A 355 42.86 0.20 13.75
N PHE A 356 43.34 -1.00 14.06
CA PHE A 356 42.49 -2.10 14.52
C PHE A 356 42.88 -2.52 15.92
N ILE A 357 41.91 -2.71 16.82
CA ILE A 357 42.19 -3.11 18.21
C ILE A 357 41.42 -4.40 18.49
N TYR A 358 42.12 -5.40 19.01
CA TYR A 358 41.59 -6.71 19.35
C TYR A 358 42.19 -7.16 20.68
N GLY A 359 41.34 -7.30 21.70
CA GLY A 359 41.81 -7.56 23.06
C GLY A 359 42.71 -6.43 23.58
N ASP A 360 43.92 -6.79 24.02
CA ASP A 360 44.97 -5.86 24.46
C ASP A 360 45.95 -5.48 23.35
N LYS A 361 45.82 -6.08 22.16
CA LYS A 361 46.65 -5.80 20.99
C LYS A 361 46.04 -4.72 20.10
N SER A 362 46.90 -3.85 19.58
CA SER A 362 46.56 -2.78 18.64
C SER A 362 47.45 -2.89 17.40
N TYR A 363 46.82 -2.92 16.23
CA TYR A 363 47.43 -3.13 14.93
C TYR A 363 47.33 -1.84 14.13
N PHE A 364 48.45 -1.41 13.56
CA PHE A 364 48.56 -0.18 12.79
C PHE A 364 49.06 -0.50 11.38
N ALA A 365 48.27 -0.13 10.38
CA ALA A 365 48.71 -0.16 8.99
C ALA A 365 49.58 1.06 8.70
N ASP A 366 50.89 0.93 8.89
CA ASP A 366 51.86 2.01 8.71
C ASP A 366 52.32 2.06 7.26
N LEU A 367 51.84 3.06 6.53
CA LEU A 367 52.06 3.26 5.10
C LEU A 367 53.52 3.61 4.79
N ASP A 368 54.16 4.45 5.61
CA ASP A 368 55.52 4.89 5.31
C ASP A 368 56.54 3.77 5.55
N ASP A 369 56.33 2.98 6.61
CA ASP A 369 57.14 1.79 6.85
C ASP A 369 56.69 0.58 6.00
N THR A 370 55.51 0.65 5.37
CA THR A 370 54.88 -0.45 4.60
C THR A 370 54.79 -1.75 5.40
N LYS A 371 54.42 -1.65 6.69
CA LYS A 371 54.30 -2.79 7.62
C LYS A 371 53.04 -2.69 8.45
N ILE A 372 52.64 -3.82 9.03
CA ILE A 372 51.73 -3.82 10.18
C ILE A 372 52.57 -3.78 11.45
N LYS A 373 52.35 -2.78 12.30
CA LYS A 373 52.95 -2.69 13.63
C LYS A 373 51.92 -3.10 14.68
N VAL A 374 52.32 -3.97 15.59
CA VAL A 374 51.48 -4.47 16.67
C VAL A 374 52.03 -4.00 18.01
N PHE A 375 51.14 -3.51 18.84
CA PHE A 375 51.45 -3.07 20.20
C PHE A 375 50.50 -3.76 21.18
N GLU A 376 51.04 -4.28 22.26
CA GLU A 376 50.27 -4.80 23.39
C GLU A 376 50.21 -3.73 24.47
N ASN A 377 49.00 -3.32 24.88
CA ASN A 377 48.80 -2.18 25.79
C ASN A 377 49.56 -0.91 25.34
N PHE A 378 49.58 -0.65 24.02
CA PHE A 378 50.32 0.44 23.38
C PHE A 378 51.84 0.42 23.63
N LYS A 379 52.41 -0.73 23.99
CA LYS A 379 53.85 -1.00 23.98
C LYS A 379 54.20 -1.87 22.79
N TYR A 380 55.30 -1.55 22.10
CA TYR A 380 55.69 -2.26 20.89
C TYR A 380 55.86 -3.76 21.17
N LEU A 381 55.20 -4.59 20.37
CA LEU A 381 55.26 -6.04 20.45
C LEU A 381 56.05 -6.60 19.26
N ILE A 382 55.50 -6.44 18.05
CA ILE A 382 56.07 -6.95 16.80
C ILE A 382 55.74 -6.04 15.62
N SER A 383 56.41 -6.24 14.49
CA SER A 383 55.97 -5.72 13.20
C SER A 383 56.20 -6.74 12.10
N PHE A 384 55.26 -6.88 11.18
CA PHE A 384 55.32 -7.87 10.11
C PHE A 384 54.88 -7.31 8.76
N GLY A 385 55.15 -8.08 7.71
CA GLY A 385 55.10 -7.66 6.32
C GLY A 385 56.36 -6.93 5.90
N ASP A 386 56.71 -7.08 4.62
CA ASP A 386 57.84 -6.38 4.00
C ASP A 386 57.40 -5.57 2.79
N LYS A 387 58.18 -4.55 2.43
CA LYS A 387 57.90 -3.74 1.25
C LYS A 387 58.04 -4.55 -0.03
N VAL A 388 57.12 -4.37 -0.98
CA VAL A 388 57.28 -4.91 -2.34
C VAL A 388 58.56 -4.34 -2.97
N GLY A 389 59.44 -5.22 -3.45
CA GLY A 389 60.73 -4.86 -4.02
C GLY A 389 60.61 -4.18 -5.39
N PHE A 390 61.52 -3.24 -5.69
CA PHE A 390 61.52 -2.41 -6.90
C PHE A 390 61.59 -3.21 -8.22
N PHE A 391 62.16 -4.42 -8.19
CA PHE A 391 62.33 -5.30 -9.36
C PHE A 391 61.27 -6.40 -9.50
N GLY A 392 60.14 -6.32 -8.77
CA GLY A 392 59.02 -7.24 -8.98
C GLY A 392 59.18 -8.64 -8.39
N GLY A 393 59.85 -8.77 -7.23
CA GLY A 393 59.83 -10.03 -6.47
C GLY A 393 58.40 -10.42 -6.02
N GLY A 394 58.20 -11.68 -5.65
CA GLY A 394 56.90 -12.21 -5.21
C GLY A 394 56.19 -11.32 -4.18
N LYS A 395 54.88 -11.15 -4.36
CA LYS A 395 54.00 -10.24 -3.60
C LYS A 395 53.53 -10.82 -2.26
N ASP A 396 53.62 -12.14 -2.09
CA ASP A 396 53.15 -12.88 -0.93
C ASP A 396 53.83 -12.40 0.36
N GLY A 397 53.01 -12.06 1.36
CA GLY A 397 53.47 -11.53 2.65
C GLY A 397 54.04 -10.11 2.60
N LYS A 398 53.88 -9.40 1.47
CA LYS A 398 54.44 -8.06 1.26
C LYS A 398 53.37 -7.01 1.00
N PHE A 399 53.73 -5.76 1.30
CA PHE A 399 52.86 -4.60 1.20
C PHE A 399 53.44 -3.50 0.30
N SER A 400 52.53 -2.80 -0.36
CA SER A 400 52.73 -1.57 -1.11
C SER A 400 51.92 -0.44 -0.48
N ASN A 401 50.64 -0.68 -0.18
CA ASN A 401 49.75 0.26 0.49
C ASN A 401 48.77 -0.48 1.42
N PRO A 402 49.26 -0.97 2.59
CA PRO A 402 48.40 -1.63 3.56
C PRO A 402 47.39 -0.61 4.09
N SER A 403 46.11 -0.90 3.92
CA SER A 403 45.05 0.12 3.99
C SER A 403 43.96 -0.16 5.01
N LYS A 404 43.55 -1.41 5.18
CA LYS A 404 42.51 -1.83 6.12
C LYS A 404 42.88 -3.15 6.77
N ILE A 405 42.55 -3.29 8.03
CA ILE A 405 42.84 -4.48 8.83
C ILE A 405 41.52 -5.06 9.34
N SER A 406 41.38 -6.38 9.26
CA SER A 406 40.31 -7.14 9.91
C SER A 406 40.91 -8.37 10.58
N ILE A 407 40.34 -8.79 11.71
CA ILE A 407 40.78 -9.98 12.45
C ILE A 407 39.56 -10.87 12.68
N ASP A 408 39.67 -12.15 12.36
CA ASP A 408 38.61 -13.14 12.59
C ASP A 408 38.67 -13.74 14.02
N LEU A 409 37.67 -14.55 14.38
CA LEU A 409 37.62 -15.22 15.69
C LEU A 409 38.74 -16.26 15.91
N ASN A 410 39.43 -16.69 14.85
CA ASN A 410 40.59 -17.58 14.93
C ASN A 410 41.91 -16.80 14.98
N GLU A 411 41.84 -15.48 15.20
CA GLU A 411 42.96 -14.56 15.25
C GLU A 411 43.81 -14.50 13.97
N LYS A 412 43.22 -14.82 12.81
CA LYS A 412 43.83 -14.52 11.51
C LYS A 412 43.71 -13.04 11.23
N VAL A 413 44.82 -12.42 10.84
CA VAL A 413 44.92 -11.01 10.49
C VAL A 413 44.85 -10.84 8.98
N TYR A 414 43.75 -10.27 8.51
CA TYR A 414 43.50 -9.94 7.11
C TYR A 414 43.88 -8.48 6.84
N VAL A 415 44.75 -8.24 5.87
CA VAL A 415 45.23 -6.90 5.53
C VAL A 415 44.94 -6.61 4.06
N LEU A 416 44.07 -5.64 3.80
CA LEU A 416 43.79 -5.16 2.45
C LEU A 416 44.93 -4.25 1.98
N ASP A 417 45.57 -4.62 0.87
CA ASP A 417 46.49 -3.76 0.15
C ASP A 417 45.82 -3.20 -1.12
N THR A 418 45.48 -1.91 -1.07
CA THR A 418 44.74 -1.24 -2.16
C THR A 418 45.57 -1.00 -3.41
N SER A 419 46.91 -0.98 -3.31
CA SER A 419 47.78 -0.81 -4.47
C SER A 419 48.04 -2.14 -5.17
N LEU A 420 48.04 -3.24 -4.42
CA LEU A 420 48.18 -4.58 -4.98
C LEU A 420 46.84 -5.20 -5.41
N ASN A 421 45.70 -4.67 -4.93
CA ASN A 421 44.38 -5.32 -5.03
C ASN A 421 44.42 -6.75 -4.47
N MET A 422 45.03 -6.92 -3.30
CA MET A 422 45.17 -8.21 -2.63
C MET A 422 44.83 -8.09 -1.15
N ILE A 423 44.37 -9.19 -0.57
CA ILE A 423 44.28 -9.33 0.89
C ILE A 423 45.39 -10.28 1.33
N GLN A 424 46.33 -9.78 2.14
CA GLN A 424 47.40 -10.59 2.72
C GLN A 424 46.93 -11.12 4.07
N VAL A 425 47.06 -12.43 4.31
CA VAL A 425 46.55 -13.09 5.52
C VAL A 425 47.72 -13.60 6.37
N PHE A 426 47.70 -13.27 7.65
CA PHE A 426 48.72 -13.64 8.65
C PHE A 426 48.05 -14.30 9.85
N ASN A 427 48.82 -14.98 10.70
CA ASN A 427 48.37 -15.33 12.04
C ASN A 427 48.67 -14.18 13.04
N ASN A 428 48.26 -14.35 14.29
CA ASN A 428 48.47 -13.35 15.35
C ASN A 428 49.95 -13.07 15.69
N ASP A 429 50.87 -13.97 15.30
CA ASP A 429 52.32 -13.80 15.47
C ASP A 429 52.98 -13.08 14.28
N GLY A 430 52.21 -12.68 13.26
CA GLY A 430 52.70 -12.02 12.07
C GLY A 430 53.33 -12.96 11.03
N ILE A 431 53.10 -14.26 11.14
CA ILE A 431 53.53 -15.26 10.15
C ILE A 431 52.56 -15.22 8.98
N PHE A 432 53.09 -15.05 7.77
CA PHE A 432 52.30 -15.08 6.53
C PHE A 432 51.70 -16.47 6.29
N LEU A 433 50.41 -16.51 5.96
CA LEU A 433 49.67 -17.74 5.70
C LEU A 433 49.41 -17.92 4.20
N TYR A 434 48.72 -16.96 3.59
CA TYR A 434 48.35 -16.94 2.17
C TYR A 434 47.86 -15.55 1.77
N SER A 435 47.64 -15.36 0.47
CA SER A 435 47.08 -14.13 -0.08
C SER A 435 45.86 -14.40 -0.94
N ILE A 436 44.90 -13.47 -0.95
CA ILE A 436 43.69 -13.53 -1.77
C ILE A 436 43.83 -12.48 -2.88
N ASP A 437 43.81 -12.92 -4.14
CA ASP A 437 43.87 -12.04 -5.31
C ASP A 437 42.48 -11.49 -5.65
N LEU A 438 42.25 -10.21 -5.40
CA LEU A 438 40.95 -9.58 -5.65
C LEU A 438 40.73 -9.27 -7.14
N ALA A 439 41.79 -9.23 -7.95
CA ALA A 439 41.64 -9.06 -9.40
C ALA A 439 40.94 -10.27 -10.05
N SER A 440 41.01 -11.44 -9.40
CA SER A 440 40.25 -12.63 -9.83
C SER A 440 38.74 -12.49 -9.63
N LEU A 441 38.31 -11.63 -8.70
CA LEU A 441 36.90 -11.35 -8.42
C LEU A 441 36.37 -10.19 -9.27
N ASP A 442 37.21 -9.16 -9.43
CA ASP A 442 36.93 -7.97 -10.22
C ASP A 442 38.23 -7.39 -10.75
N MET A 443 38.54 -7.69 -12.01
CA MET A 443 39.80 -7.31 -12.67
C MET A 443 40.05 -5.79 -12.64
N ASN A 444 38.99 -4.98 -12.64
CA ASN A 444 39.07 -3.51 -12.58
C ASN A 444 38.55 -2.96 -11.24
N GLY A 445 38.30 -3.86 -10.28
CA GLY A 445 37.81 -3.54 -8.94
C GLY A 445 38.82 -2.73 -8.17
N LYS A 446 38.34 -1.71 -7.47
CA LYS A 446 39.14 -0.95 -6.52
C LYS A 446 38.50 -1.11 -5.16
N PHE A 447 39.16 -1.88 -4.31
CA PHE A 447 38.66 -2.24 -3.01
C PHE A 447 39.00 -1.17 -1.97
N SER A 448 38.13 -0.96 -1.00
CA SER A 448 38.23 0.15 -0.02
C SER A 448 38.08 -0.27 1.43
N ASP A 449 37.36 -1.36 1.71
CA ASP A 449 37.19 -1.87 3.06
C ASP A 449 37.00 -3.38 3.09
N ILE A 450 37.32 -3.98 4.24
CA ILE A 450 37.13 -5.41 4.52
C ILE A 450 36.63 -5.62 5.96
N PHE A 451 35.85 -6.66 6.19
CA PHE A 451 35.56 -7.14 7.55
C PHE A 451 35.27 -8.65 7.57
N ASN A 452 35.40 -9.28 8.73
CA ASN A 452 35.01 -10.66 8.97
C ASN A 452 33.74 -10.75 9.82
N ASP A 453 32.83 -11.65 9.48
CA ASP A 453 31.68 -11.98 10.33
C ASP A 453 32.04 -13.08 11.37
N GLU A 454 31.11 -13.36 12.27
CA GLU A 454 31.23 -14.37 13.32
C GLU A 454 31.37 -15.81 12.80
N ALA A 455 30.99 -16.06 11.54
CA ALA A 455 31.16 -17.37 10.90
C ALA A 455 32.53 -17.47 10.19
N GLY A 456 33.32 -16.40 10.18
CA GLY A 456 34.62 -16.32 9.51
C GLY A 456 34.53 -16.02 8.01
N ASN A 457 33.36 -15.60 7.50
CA ASN A 457 33.24 -15.11 6.14
C ASN A 457 33.92 -13.75 6.01
N LEU A 458 34.59 -13.51 4.90
CA LEU A 458 35.31 -12.28 4.59
C LEU A 458 34.53 -11.45 3.58
N TYR A 459 34.21 -10.22 3.93
CA TYR A 459 33.51 -9.26 3.07
C TYR A 459 34.51 -8.24 2.53
N ALA A 460 34.45 -7.94 1.24
CA ALA A 460 35.30 -6.95 0.60
C ALA A 460 34.47 -5.94 -0.21
N LEU A 461 34.70 -4.64 0.06
CA LEU A 461 33.99 -3.53 -0.59
C LEU A 461 34.75 -3.01 -1.79
N SER A 462 34.16 -3.10 -2.99
CA SER A 462 34.66 -2.40 -4.17
C SER A 462 33.89 -1.11 -4.42
N TYR A 463 34.59 0.02 -4.41
CA TYR A 463 33.97 1.33 -4.69
C TYR A 463 33.82 1.63 -6.18
N SER A 464 34.65 1.00 -7.03
CA SER A 464 34.56 1.19 -8.49
C SER A 464 33.40 0.40 -9.10
N SER A 465 33.25 -0.87 -8.69
CA SER A 465 32.12 -1.71 -9.12
C SER A 465 30.88 -1.58 -8.25
N LYS A 466 30.98 -0.86 -7.11
CA LYS A 466 29.86 -0.59 -6.18
C LYS A 466 29.23 -1.87 -5.64
N LYS A 467 30.08 -2.86 -5.38
CA LYS A 467 29.71 -4.22 -4.97
C LYS A 467 30.38 -4.62 -3.68
N VAL A 468 29.70 -5.51 -2.96
CA VAL A 468 30.27 -6.26 -1.84
C VAL A 468 30.50 -7.69 -2.30
N TYR A 469 31.71 -8.19 -2.10
CA TYR A 469 32.09 -9.56 -2.37
C TYR A 469 32.19 -10.33 -1.05
N VAL A 470 31.55 -11.49 -0.97
CA VAL A 470 31.53 -12.35 0.23
C VAL A 470 32.30 -13.62 -0.08
N MET A 471 33.31 -13.91 0.73
CA MET A 471 34.21 -15.04 0.56
C MET A 471 34.25 -15.90 1.81
N ASP A 472 34.64 -17.16 1.65
CA ASP A 472 35.04 -17.97 2.79
C ASP A 472 36.39 -17.50 3.36
N SER A 473 36.82 -18.10 4.47
CA SER A 473 38.08 -17.75 5.14
C SER A 473 39.32 -17.93 4.25
N ASN A 474 39.25 -18.74 3.18
CA ASN A 474 40.34 -19.00 2.24
C ASN A 474 40.30 -18.08 1.00
N GLY A 475 39.32 -17.18 0.91
CA GLY A 475 39.17 -16.24 -0.21
C GLY A 475 38.37 -16.78 -1.39
N LYS A 476 37.70 -17.93 -1.26
CA LYS A 476 36.80 -18.43 -2.31
C LYS A 476 35.49 -17.64 -2.29
N LEU A 477 35.12 -17.06 -3.43
CA LEU A 477 33.87 -16.33 -3.57
C LEU A 477 32.66 -17.24 -3.28
N SER A 478 31.81 -16.78 -2.36
CA SER A 478 30.54 -17.42 -2.02
C SER A 478 29.36 -16.67 -2.64
N SER A 479 29.36 -15.33 -2.56
CA SER A 479 28.32 -14.50 -3.14
C SER A 479 28.80 -13.06 -3.38
N SER A 480 27.98 -12.24 -4.05
CA SER A 480 28.20 -10.80 -4.15
C SER A 480 26.87 -10.05 -4.31
N PHE A 481 26.84 -8.77 -3.94
CA PHE A 481 25.64 -7.94 -4.11
C PHE A 481 25.99 -6.47 -4.43
N ASP A 482 25.09 -5.82 -5.17
CA ASP A 482 25.21 -4.42 -5.60
C ASP A 482 24.72 -3.44 -4.53
N ILE A 483 25.39 -2.30 -4.42
CA ILE A 483 25.04 -1.23 -3.49
C ILE A 483 24.17 -0.20 -4.22
N LYS A 484 22.88 -0.21 -3.88
CA LYS A 484 21.80 0.56 -4.49
C LYS A 484 22.11 2.05 -4.46
N ASP A 485 21.92 2.71 -5.60
CA ASP A 485 22.04 4.17 -5.74
C ASP A 485 23.32 4.73 -5.08
N SER A 486 24.44 4.02 -5.15
CA SER A 486 25.73 4.44 -4.60
C SER A 486 26.63 5.10 -5.66
N TYR A 487 27.51 5.97 -5.20
CA TYR A 487 28.50 6.68 -5.98
C TYR A 487 29.90 6.32 -5.52
N ARG A 488 30.19 6.41 -4.23
CA ARG A 488 31.51 6.10 -3.66
C ARG A 488 31.40 5.44 -2.28
N PRO A 489 30.97 4.17 -2.20
CA PRO A 489 30.98 3.43 -0.94
C PRO A 489 32.42 3.18 -0.53
N GLN A 490 32.81 3.54 0.70
CA GLN A 490 34.21 3.49 1.15
C GLN A 490 34.43 2.69 2.43
N SER A 491 33.43 2.52 3.27
CA SER A 491 33.65 1.88 4.57
C SER A 491 32.45 1.09 5.07
N PHE A 492 32.74 0.02 5.82
CA PHE A 492 31.74 -0.81 6.48
C PHE A 492 31.74 -0.66 7.99
N ALA A 493 30.58 -0.89 8.58
CA ALA A 493 30.44 -1.34 9.96
C ALA A 493 29.49 -2.54 10.00
N TYR A 494 29.78 -3.49 10.88
CA TYR A 494 28.95 -4.66 11.09
C TYR A 494 28.48 -4.70 12.54
N ASP A 495 27.19 -4.95 12.77
CA ASP A 495 26.63 -4.97 14.13
C ASP A 495 26.95 -6.24 14.94
N GLY A 496 27.59 -7.23 14.32
CA GLY A 496 27.88 -8.53 14.95
C GLY A 496 26.67 -9.45 15.02
N ILE A 497 25.54 -9.09 14.40
CA ILE A 497 24.27 -9.81 14.54
C ILE A 497 23.62 -10.07 13.18
N LYS A 498 23.27 -9.02 12.44
CA LYS A 498 22.48 -9.13 11.20
C LYS A 498 22.87 -8.11 10.14
N PHE A 499 23.16 -6.87 10.51
CA PHE A 499 23.20 -5.76 9.56
C PHE A 499 24.61 -5.26 9.25
N ILE A 500 24.84 -5.03 7.97
CA ILE A 500 26.03 -4.42 7.39
C ILE A 500 25.66 -2.98 7.00
N PHE A 501 26.39 -2.02 7.55
CA PHE A 501 26.24 -0.59 7.30
C PHE A 501 27.35 -0.13 6.36
N ILE A 502 26.98 0.42 5.21
CA ILE A 502 27.90 0.82 4.15
C ILE A 502 27.86 2.34 4.01
N LEU A 503 28.97 3.00 4.31
CA LEU A 503 29.10 4.45 4.16
C LEU A 503 29.52 4.82 2.73
N ASP A 504 28.64 5.54 2.04
CA ASP A 504 28.94 6.27 0.82
C ASP A 504 29.37 7.70 1.14
N THR A 505 30.64 7.96 0.89
CA THR A 505 31.32 9.21 1.26
C THR A 505 30.95 10.37 0.36
N GLU A 506 30.62 10.12 -0.91
CA GLU A 506 30.22 11.19 -1.83
C GLU A 506 28.76 11.58 -1.59
N ARG A 507 27.89 10.59 -1.39
CA ARG A 507 26.47 10.83 -1.11
C ARG A 507 26.19 11.21 0.35
N SER A 508 27.21 11.13 1.22
CA SER A 508 27.08 11.36 2.66
C SER A 508 25.95 10.52 3.28
N ARG A 509 25.91 9.24 2.91
CA ARG A 509 24.78 8.35 3.14
C ARG A 509 25.25 6.99 3.60
N VAL A 510 24.50 6.39 4.53
CA VAL A 510 24.73 5.02 4.99
C VAL A 510 23.63 4.12 4.45
N TYR A 511 24.01 3.01 3.81
CA TYR A 511 23.09 1.97 3.34
C TYR A 511 23.15 0.77 4.26
N VAL A 512 22.01 0.13 4.50
CA VAL A 512 21.91 -1.01 5.42
C VAL A 512 21.45 -2.24 4.67
N TYR A 513 22.23 -3.31 4.82
CA TYR A 513 22.00 -4.61 4.20
C TYR A 513 22.01 -5.72 5.26
N ASP A 514 21.34 -6.84 4.99
CA ASP A 514 21.61 -8.07 5.75
C ASP A 514 22.80 -8.84 5.14
N LYS A 515 23.24 -9.90 5.85
CA LYS A 515 24.33 -10.79 5.41
C LYS A 515 24.08 -11.49 4.06
N THR A 516 22.83 -11.55 3.60
CA THR A 516 22.49 -12.16 2.29
C THR A 516 22.51 -11.14 1.15
N GLY A 517 22.70 -9.85 1.45
CA GLY A 517 22.72 -8.78 0.47
C GLY A 517 21.37 -8.11 0.20
N ASN A 518 20.35 -8.37 1.02
CA ASN A 518 19.07 -7.68 0.88
C ASN A 518 19.16 -6.27 1.46
N PHE A 519 18.69 -5.27 0.71
CA PHE A 519 18.62 -3.88 1.15
C PHE A 519 17.47 -3.66 2.15
N TYR A 520 17.75 -2.99 3.28
CA TYR A 520 16.75 -2.67 4.31
C TYR A 520 16.40 -1.18 4.36
N ALA A 521 17.41 -0.33 4.44
CA ALA A 521 17.22 1.09 4.70
C ALA A 521 18.45 1.90 4.29
N SER A 522 18.29 3.22 4.29
CA SER A 522 19.41 4.14 4.14
C SER A 522 19.16 5.42 4.93
N PHE A 523 20.24 6.00 5.44
CA PHE A 523 20.20 7.12 6.38
C PHE A 523 21.19 8.20 5.98
N PHE A 524 20.93 9.39 6.51
CA PHE A 524 21.78 10.57 6.39
C PHE A 524 21.85 11.18 5.00
N ALA A 525 22.28 12.41 5.01
CA ALA A 525 22.35 13.32 3.89
C ALA A 525 23.53 14.27 4.07
N LYS A 526 23.83 14.96 2.97
CA LYS A 526 24.85 15.99 2.96
C LYS A 526 24.39 17.22 3.73
N GLY A 527 25.21 17.72 4.65
CA GLY A 527 24.87 18.92 5.42
C GLY A 527 25.70 19.11 6.69
N VAL A 528 25.45 20.22 7.38
CA VAL A 528 26.27 20.70 8.50
C VAL A 528 25.64 20.48 9.88
N THR A 529 24.35 20.13 9.93
CA THR A 529 23.65 19.91 11.20
C THR A 529 24.17 18.65 11.89
N SER A 530 23.83 18.46 13.17
CA SER A 530 24.29 17.29 13.94
C SER A 530 23.69 15.95 13.50
N ARG A 531 22.82 15.94 12.48
CA ARG A 531 22.20 14.75 11.87
C ARG A 531 22.58 14.57 10.39
N GLU A 532 23.55 15.34 9.91
CA GLU A 532 24.03 15.36 8.53
C GLU A 532 25.56 15.27 8.50
N PHE A 533 26.13 15.01 7.32
CA PHE A 533 27.58 14.95 7.14
C PHE A 533 28.00 15.73 5.89
N MET A 534 29.09 16.47 5.97
CA MET A 534 29.63 17.22 4.82
C MET A 534 30.62 16.40 4.01
N ARG A 535 31.54 15.71 4.69
CA ARG A 535 32.51 14.80 4.06
C ARG A 535 32.81 13.65 5.01
N PRO A 536 31.87 12.70 5.17
CA PRO A 536 32.10 11.57 6.03
C PRO A 536 33.20 10.67 5.46
N GLY A 537 34.03 10.08 6.31
CA GLY A 537 35.20 9.31 5.86
C GLY A 537 35.18 7.84 6.25
N ASN A 538 34.75 7.54 7.47
CA ASN A 538 34.83 6.20 8.05
C ASN A 538 33.70 5.97 9.04
N ILE A 539 33.22 4.72 9.12
CA ILE A 539 32.14 4.26 10.00
C ILE A 539 32.62 3.08 10.85
N ARG A 540 32.23 3.06 12.13
CA ARG A 540 32.50 1.96 13.06
C ARG A 540 31.26 1.65 13.89
N TYR A 541 31.08 0.39 14.25
CA TYR A 541 30.05 -0.05 15.18
C TYR A 541 30.67 -0.47 16.51
N SER A 542 30.06 -0.06 17.62
CA SER A 542 30.43 -0.53 18.96
C SER A 542 29.27 -0.33 19.93
N ASN A 543 28.97 -1.35 20.74
CA ASN A 543 27.95 -1.32 21.80
C ASN A 543 26.58 -0.74 21.35
N GLY A 544 26.04 -1.20 20.22
CA GLY A 544 24.74 -0.75 19.71
C GLY A 544 24.73 0.68 19.13
N ARG A 545 25.91 1.26 18.86
CA ARG A 545 26.05 2.59 18.26
C ARG A 545 26.89 2.56 16.98
N LEU A 546 26.49 3.38 16.00
CA LEU A 546 27.33 3.75 14.87
C LEU A 546 28.10 5.01 15.20
N TYR A 547 29.38 5.04 14.84
CA TYR A 547 30.26 6.19 14.92
C TYR A 547 30.68 6.55 13.51
N ILE A 548 30.45 7.80 13.10
CA ILE A 548 30.76 8.29 11.75
C ILE A 548 31.63 9.52 11.89
N SER A 549 32.80 9.46 11.25
CA SER A 549 33.72 10.60 11.16
C SER A 549 33.29 11.57 10.07
N ASP A 550 33.44 12.86 10.32
CA ASP A 550 33.33 13.95 9.37
C ASP A 550 34.51 14.91 9.54
N GLU A 551 35.51 14.71 8.71
CA GLU A 551 36.76 15.46 8.79
C GLU A 551 36.58 16.94 8.48
N SER A 552 35.61 17.29 7.62
CA SER A 552 35.37 18.66 7.21
C SER A 552 34.75 19.49 8.34
N LEU A 553 33.86 18.88 9.12
CA LEU A 553 33.28 19.45 10.33
C LEU A 553 34.16 19.21 11.57
N GLY A 554 35.22 18.40 11.44
CA GLY A 554 36.16 18.12 12.50
C GLY A 554 35.55 17.36 13.67
N ARG A 555 34.66 16.39 13.38
CA ARG A 555 33.94 15.64 14.42
C ARG A 555 33.79 14.16 14.11
N ILE A 556 33.53 13.39 15.16
CA ILE A 556 32.96 12.04 15.08
C ILE A 556 31.59 12.08 15.76
N SER A 557 30.54 11.64 15.09
CA SER A 557 29.18 11.62 15.64
C SER A 557 28.73 10.19 15.91
N SER A 558 28.02 9.97 17.02
CA SER A 558 27.48 8.68 17.41
C SER A 558 25.95 8.63 17.34
N PHE A 559 25.43 7.47 16.93
CA PHE A 559 24.00 7.20 16.80
C PHE A 559 23.67 5.85 17.41
N LYS A 560 22.82 5.82 18.43
CA LYS A 560 22.26 4.58 18.96
C LYS A 560 21.31 3.96 17.95
N ILE A 561 21.55 2.69 17.64
CA ILE A 561 20.69 1.91 16.77
C ILE A 561 19.59 1.28 17.62
N SER A 562 18.34 1.49 17.20
CA SER A 562 17.19 0.79 17.73
C SER A 562 16.62 -0.11 16.65
N TYR A 563 16.52 -1.40 16.94
CA TYR A 563 15.86 -2.36 16.08
C TYR A 563 14.42 -2.49 16.56
N ILE A 564 13.44 -2.23 15.70
CA ILE A 564 12.04 -2.21 16.13
C ILE A 564 11.39 -3.51 15.64
N PRO A 565 11.10 -4.47 16.54
CA PRO A 565 10.53 -5.75 16.16
C PRO A 565 9.06 -5.62 15.81
N GLU A 566 8.66 -6.40 14.82
CA GLU A 566 7.28 -6.54 14.40
C GLU A 566 6.76 -7.92 14.73
N ILE A 567 5.64 -7.98 15.43
CA ILE A 567 4.90 -9.22 15.68
C ILE A 567 3.80 -9.31 14.61
N THR A 568 3.83 -10.37 13.81
CA THR A 568 2.79 -10.69 12.81
C THR A 568 2.20 -12.07 13.08
N ASN A 569 1.06 -12.37 12.44
CA ASN A 569 0.40 -13.68 12.54
C ASN A 569 0.17 -14.16 13.98
N PHE A 570 0.00 -13.24 14.94
CA PHE A 570 -0.27 -13.60 16.33
C PHE A 570 -1.68 -14.20 16.42
N LYS A 571 -1.74 -15.52 16.55
CA LYS A 571 -2.98 -16.30 16.46
C LYS A 571 -3.05 -17.36 17.53
N ILE A 572 -4.26 -17.65 17.96
CA ILE A 572 -4.56 -18.76 18.87
C ILE A 572 -5.33 -19.82 18.08
N LEU A 573 -4.86 -21.05 18.16
CA LEU A 573 -5.55 -22.26 17.71
C LEU A 573 -5.79 -23.12 18.94
N GLY A 574 -7.01 -23.60 19.16
CA GLY A 574 -7.31 -24.41 20.33
C GLY A 574 -8.65 -25.09 20.20
N GLU A 575 -8.76 -26.25 20.85
CA GLU A 575 -9.98 -27.03 21.03
C GLU A 575 -10.01 -27.46 22.50
N ASP A 576 -11.19 -27.46 23.12
CA ASP A 576 -11.38 -27.73 24.54
C ASP A 576 -10.56 -26.80 25.47
N SER A 577 -10.02 -27.36 26.56
CA SER A 577 -9.22 -26.70 27.59
C SER A 577 -7.73 -26.52 27.22
N ARG A 578 -7.38 -26.57 25.93
CA ARG A 578 -6.01 -26.41 25.44
C ARG A 578 -5.92 -25.41 24.29
N ILE A 579 -4.84 -24.64 24.28
CA ILE A 579 -4.54 -23.70 23.21
C ILE A 579 -3.09 -23.83 22.78
N LYS A 580 -2.85 -23.47 21.52
CA LYS A 580 -1.56 -23.20 20.93
C LYS A 580 -1.60 -21.79 20.33
N ILE A 581 -0.76 -20.94 20.88
CA ILE A 581 -0.50 -19.58 20.41
C ILE A 581 0.72 -19.63 19.50
N SER A 582 0.65 -18.97 18.34
CA SER A 582 1.79 -18.83 17.42
C SER A 582 1.87 -17.41 16.90
N TRP A 583 3.06 -16.98 16.51
CA TRP A 583 3.32 -15.65 15.94
C TRP A 583 4.59 -15.69 15.09
N ASP A 584 4.78 -14.67 14.28
CA ASP A 584 6.02 -14.41 13.56
C ASP A 584 6.68 -13.14 14.09
N VAL A 585 8.02 -13.10 14.03
CA VAL A 585 8.81 -11.90 14.33
C VAL A 585 9.78 -11.65 13.19
N ASN A 586 9.75 -10.45 12.61
CA ASN A 586 10.51 -10.09 11.41
C ASN A 586 12.03 -9.90 11.62
N ILE A 587 12.47 -9.76 12.87
CA ILE A 587 13.87 -9.56 13.23
C ILE A 587 14.27 -10.46 14.38
N VAL A 588 15.58 -10.65 14.53
CA VAL A 588 16.16 -11.27 15.72
C VAL A 588 15.87 -10.35 16.91
N ILE A 589 15.33 -10.93 17.99
CA ILE A 589 14.94 -10.21 19.20
C ILE A 589 15.63 -10.82 20.42
N LYS A 590 15.80 -10.01 21.45
CA LYS A 590 16.43 -10.40 22.71
C LYS A 590 15.55 -11.35 23.51
N SER A 591 14.25 -11.07 23.60
CA SER A 591 13.31 -11.92 24.35
C SER A 591 11.87 -11.70 23.92
N LYS A 592 11.03 -12.69 24.21
CA LYS A 592 9.58 -12.68 24.01
C LYS A 592 8.92 -12.91 25.36
N GLU A 593 7.79 -12.27 25.61
CA GLU A 593 7.04 -12.47 26.85
C GLU A 593 5.54 -12.42 26.56
N ILE A 594 4.83 -13.48 26.97
CA ILE A 594 3.39 -13.62 26.83
C ILE A 594 2.73 -13.23 28.14
N PHE A 595 1.74 -12.37 28.01
CA PHE A 595 0.85 -11.96 29.08
C PHE A 595 -0.55 -12.51 28.84
N ARG A 596 -1.26 -12.77 29.93
CA ARG A 596 -2.65 -13.24 29.93
C ARG A 596 -3.51 -12.38 30.85
N SER A 597 -4.77 -12.22 30.48
CA SER A 597 -5.82 -11.55 31.24
C SER A 597 -7.16 -12.27 31.04
N THR A 598 -8.09 -12.16 31.99
CA THR A 598 -9.48 -12.61 31.83
C THR A 598 -10.47 -11.44 31.68
N ASP A 599 -9.99 -10.20 31.81
CA ASP A 599 -10.79 -8.96 31.76
C ASP A 599 -10.32 -7.96 30.69
N ASN A 600 -9.28 -8.32 29.92
CA ASN A 600 -8.62 -7.49 28.91
C ASN A 600 -8.00 -6.18 29.45
N ILE A 601 -7.82 -6.07 30.78
CA ILE A 601 -7.28 -4.87 31.43
C ILE A 601 -6.05 -5.26 32.25
N ASN A 602 -6.18 -6.27 33.10
CA ASN A 602 -5.15 -6.71 34.02
C ASN A 602 -4.36 -7.88 33.43
N PHE A 603 -3.26 -7.56 32.75
CA PHE A 603 -2.37 -8.54 32.11
C PHE A 603 -1.26 -8.99 33.05
N THR A 604 -1.12 -10.30 33.25
CA THR A 604 -0.04 -10.93 34.02
C THR A 604 0.89 -11.70 33.09
N SER A 605 2.22 -11.58 33.27
CA SER A 605 3.19 -12.40 32.54
C SER A 605 3.03 -13.87 32.91
N ILE A 606 2.92 -14.74 31.90
CA ILE A 606 2.74 -16.19 32.08
C ILE A 606 3.86 -17.02 31.47
N ALA A 607 4.58 -16.51 30.46
CA ALA A 607 5.65 -17.27 29.79
C ALA A 607 6.67 -16.38 29.08
N LYS A 608 7.90 -16.89 28.95
CA LYS A 608 8.97 -16.33 28.10
C LYS A 608 9.45 -17.37 27.09
N PRO A 609 8.70 -17.59 26.01
CA PRO A 609 8.96 -18.68 25.08
C PRO A 609 10.20 -18.42 24.21
N GLU A 610 11.02 -19.45 23.99
CA GLU A 610 12.17 -19.38 23.08
C GLU A 610 11.72 -19.47 21.61
N LYS A 611 10.80 -20.39 21.32
CA LYS A 611 10.19 -20.57 20.00
C LYS A 611 9.11 -19.54 19.73
N ASN A 612 8.68 -19.45 18.47
CA ASN A 612 7.59 -18.60 17.99
C ASN A 612 6.20 -19.23 18.24
N GLU A 613 6.09 -19.99 19.32
CA GLU A 613 4.89 -20.70 19.72
C GLU A 613 4.87 -20.88 21.24
N TYR A 614 3.66 -20.97 21.79
CA TYR A 614 3.41 -21.26 23.20
C TYR A 614 2.12 -22.06 23.32
N SER A 615 2.10 -23.06 24.17
CA SER A 615 0.91 -23.87 24.43
C SER A 615 0.52 -23.77 25.89
N GLU A 616 -0.79 -23.74 26.15
CA GLU A 616 -1.35 -23.78 27.49
C GLU A 616 -2.46 -24.82 27.55
N GLU A 617 -2.54 -25.55 28.66
CA GLU A 617 -3.50 -26.62 28.91
C GLU A 617 -4.24 -26.37 30.23
N ASN A 618 -5.33 -27.12 30.45
CA ASN A 618 -6.18 -27.03 31.64
C ASN A 618 -6.84 -25.66 31.86
N LEU A 619 -7.18 -24.96 30.76
CA LEU A 619 -7.93 -23.71 30.85
C LEU A 619 -9.36 -23.95 31.35
N LEU A 620 -9.86 -23.03 32.18
CA LEU A 620 -11.20 -23.11 32.75
C LEU A 620 -12.28 -22.95 31.66
N GLY A 621 -13.19 -23.92 31.55
CA GLY A 621 -14.36 -23.83 30.67
C GLY A 621 -15.29 -22.67 31.04
N GLY A 622 -15.93 -22.07 30.04
CA GLY A 622 -16.81 -20.90 30.20
C GLY A 622 -16.06 -19.58 30.41
N THR A 623 -14.73 -19.56 30.22
CA THR A 623 -13.90 -18.36 30.42
C THR A 623 -13.28 -17.89 29.11
N THR A 624 -13.30 -16.58 28.87
CA THR A 624 -12.52 -15.92 27.80
C THR A 624 -11.17 -15.51 28.35
N TYR A 625 -10.10 -15.94 27.69
CA TYR A 625 -8.74 -15.52 27.98
C TYR A 625 -8.23 -14.58 26.90
N PHE A 626 -7.64 -13.47 27.31
CA PHE A 626 -6.96 -12.50 26.47
C PHE A 626 -5.46 -12.70 26.59
N TYR A 627 -4.76 -12.73 25.48
CA TYR A 627 -3.31 -12.88 25.41
C TYR A 627 -2.69 -11.71 24.69
N LYS A 628 -1.52 -11.31 25.17
CA LYS A 628 -0.74 -10.20 24.64
C LYS A 628 0.72 -10.64 24.57
N LEU A 629 1.34 -10.51 23.42
CA LEU A 629 2.76 -10.78 23.26
C LEU A 629 3.55 -9.48 23.33
N THR A 630 4.70 -9.50 23.99
CA THR A 630 5.72 -8.46 23.85
C THR A 630 6.99 -9.06 23.29
N ALA A 631 7.68 -8.28 22.46
CA ALA A 631 8.97 -8.60 21.89
C ALA A 631 9.97 -7.51 22.32
N THR A 632 11.06 -7.92 22.94
CA THR A 632 12.17 -7.02 23.29
C THR A 632 13.21 -7.10 22.19
N SER A 633 13.46 -5.99 21.51
CA SER A 633 14.52 -5.87 20.52
C SER A 633 15.90 -6.15 21.09
N LEU A 634 16.89 -6.34 20.21
CA LEU A 634 18.30 -6.43 20.58
C LEU A 634 18.82 -5.16 21.28
N SER A 635 18.25 -3.99 20.96
CA SER A 635 18.56 -2.70 21.60
C SER A 635 17.86 -2.49 22.95
N GLY A 636 17.00 -3.43 23.37
CA GLY A 636 16.26 -3.38 24.64
C GLY A 636 14.91 -2.68 24.57
N ASP A 637 14.53 -2.14 23.41
CA ASP A 637 13.20 -1.55 23.17
C ASP A 637 12.13 -2.65 23.18
N VAL A 638 11.06 -2.47 23.97
CA VAL A 638 9.96 -3.43 24.11
C VAL A 638 8.79 -2.99 23.24
N VAL A 639 8.39 -3.86 22.30
CA VAL A 639 7.20 -3.68 21.47
C VAL A 639 6.12 -4.63 21.95
N SER A 640 4.89 -4.13 22.01
CA SER A 640 3.72 -4.94 22.28
C SER A 640 3.00 -5.26 20.97
N GLY A 641 2.64 -6.54 20.79
CA GLY A 641 1.70 -6.97 19.77
C GLY A 641 0.25 -6.64 20.15
N ASP A 642 -0.66 -6.95 19.23
CA ASP A 642 -2.10 -6.88 19.46
C ASP A 642 -2.54 -7.86 20.55
N VAL A 643 -3.72 -7.60 21.12
CA VAL A 643 -4.38 -8.54 22.04
C VAL A 643 -5.26 -9.49 21.23
N VAL A 644 -5.12 -10.78 21.49
CA VAL A 644 -5.97 -11.84 20.92
C VAL A 644 -6.73 -12.53 22.03
N SER A 645 -7.94 -13.04 21.75
CA SER A 645 -8.78 -13.71 22.74
C SER A 645 -9.17 -15.12 22.32
N PHE A 646 -9.33 -16.01 23.29
CA PHE A 646 -9.87 -17.35 23.09
C PHE A 646 -10.91 -17.67 24.16
N TYR A 647 -12.08 -18.14 23.74
CA TYR A 647 -13.14 -18.60 24.63
C TYR A 647 -13.10 -20.13 24.74
N VAL A 648 -12.96 -20.62 25.98
CA VAL A 648 -12.88 -22.05 26.27
C VAL A 648 -14.29 -22.59 26.45
N GLN A 649 -14.73 -23.49 25.57
CA GLN A 649 -16.05 -24.11 25.69
C GLN A 649 -16.16 -24.92 27.00
N PRO A 650 -17.30 -24.86 27.70
CA PRO A 650 -17.57 -25.78 28.82
C PRO A 650 -17.54 -27.22 28.32
N LYS A 651 -16.85 -28.13 29.03
CA LYS A 651 -16.85 -29.56 28.67
C LYS A 651 -18.27 -30.14 28.84
N GLU A 652 -18.86 -30.62 27.75
CA GLU A 652 -19.93 -31.62 27.79
C GLU A 652 -19.30 -33.01 28.03
N GLU A 653 -19.86 -33.77 28.96
CA GLU A 653 -19.43 -35.14 29.23
C GLU A 653 -19.84 -36.04 28.06
N GLU A 654 -18.91 -36.68 27.35
CA GLU A 654 -19.11 -38.07 26.89
C GLU A 654 -17.84 -38.84 26.47
N LYS A 655 -17.78 -40.07 27.00
CA LYS A 655 -17.24 -41.37 26.53
C LYS A 655 -16.01 -41.42 25.61
N THR A 656 -14.95 -41.98 26.19
CA THR A 656 -13.73 -42.55 25.59
C THR A 656 -13.99 -43.76 24.68
N GLU A 657 -13.37 -43.77 23.50
CA GLU A 657 -12.89 -44.99 22.83
C GLU A 657 -11.46 -44.79 22.32
N VAL A 658 -10.68 -45.87 22.39
CA VAL A 658 -9.22 -45.97 22.30
C VAL A 658 -8.82 -46.41 20.89
N LEU A 659 -7.76 -45.84 20.30
CA LEU A 659 -7.04 -46.44 19.17
C LEU A 659 -5.53 -46.44 19.41
N GLU A 660 -4.95 -47.64 19.36
CA GLU A 660 -3.54 -47.95 19.51
C GLU A 660 -2.73 -47.59 18.27
N SER A 661 -1.51 -47.10 18.50
CA SER A 661 -0.45 -46.94 17.51
C SER A 661 0.35 -48.24 17.34
N ALA A 662 0.68 -48.61 16.10
CA ALA A 662 1.68 -49.63 15.82
C ALA A 662 2.85 -49.07 14.98
N ASP A 663 4.03 -49.48 15.43
CA ASP A 663 5.36 -48.97 15.14
C ASP A 663 6.02 -49.61 13.90
N GLN A 664 7.17 -49.05 13.55
CA GLN A 664 7.99 -49.17 12.36
C GLN A 664 8.63 -50.55 12.06
N SER A 665 9.15 -50.61 10.81
CA SER A 665 10.46 -51.17 10.40
C SER A 665 10.52 -52.60 9.83
N ILE A 666 10.65 -52.75 8.50
CA ILE A 666 11.18 -53.96 7.84
C ILE A 666 12.00 -53.64 6.56
N ASN A 667 13.28 -54.06 6.60
CA ASN A 667 14.22 -54.55 5.55
C ASN A 667 14.58 -53.74 4.29
N ASN A 668 15.88 -53.38 4.21
CA ASN A 668 16.63 -53.05 2.99
C ASN A 668 17.45 -54.28 2.52
N ALA A 669 17.08 -54.91 1.40
CA ALA A 669 17.97 -55.76 0.60
C ALA A 669 17.34 -56.10 -0.77
N ASN A 670 17.20 -55.09 -1.65
CA ASN A 670 17.04 -55.17 -3.13
C ASN A 670 16.42 -53.86 -3.66
N LYS A 671 17.04 -52.71 -3.38
CA LYS A 671 16.53 -51.43 -3.87
C LYS A 671 17.28 -51.00 -5.14
N PRO A 672 16.58 -50.55 -6.20
CA PRO A 672 17.23 -50.06 -7.41
C PRO A 672 18.11 -48.83 -7.11
N PRO A 673 19.20 -48.61 -7.88
CA PRO A 673 20.14 -47.51 -7.65
C PRO A 673 19.47 -46.14 -7.48
N LEU A 674 18.50 -45.85 -8.36
CA LEU A 674 17.54 -44.76 -8.20
C LEU A 674 16.15 -45.35 -8.07
N GLU A 675 15.37 -44.84 -7.13
CA GLU A 675 14.04 -45.33 -6.78
C GLU A 675 13.06 -44.16 -6.70
N ILE A 676 11.81 -44.37 -7.14
CA ILE A 676 10.69 -43.46 -6.87
C ILE A 676 10.05 -43.91 -5.56
N ILE A 677 10.16 -43.14 -4.48
CA ILE A 677 9.63 -43.53 -3.16
C ILE A 677 8.12 -43.25 -3.09
N THR A 678 7.73 -42.04 -3.47
CA THR A 678 6.35 -41.56 -3.36
C THR A 678 6.00 -40.73 -4.59
N ALA A 679 4.74 -40.79 -4.98
CA ALA A 679 4.12 -39.92 -5.96
C ALA A 679 2.82 -39.41 -5.35
N ASP A 680 2.82 -38.14 -4.95
CA ASP A 680 1.66 -37.46 -4.38
C ASP A 680 1.00 -36.62 -5.49
N LEU A 681 0.06 -37.24 -6.21
CA LEU A 681 -0.64 -36.63 -7.33
C LEU A 681 -2.06 -36.22 -6.91
N LYS A 682 -2.38 -34.95 -7.12
CA LYS A 682 -3.71 -34.39 -6.85
C LYS A 682 -4.71 -34.79 -7.92
N TYR A 683 -6.00 -34.56 -7.65
CA TYR A 683 -7.05 -34.71 -8.66
C TYR A 683 -6.81 -33.76 -9.83
N ILE A 684 -7.03 -34.27 -11.05
CA ILE A 684 -6.98 -33.48 -12.27
C ILE A 684 -8.41 -33.09 -12.64
N PHE A 685 -8.70 -31.79 -12.70
CA PHE A 685 -10.00 -31.29 -13.14
C PHE A 685 -9.99 -31.12 -14.66
N SER A 686 -10.90 -31.80 -15.37
CA SER A 686 -10.96 -31.74 -16.83
C SER A 686 -11.22 -30.33 -17.36
N ALA A 687 -12.07 -29.55 -16.69
CA ALA A 687 -12.34 -28.14 -17.03
C ALA A 687 -11.12 -27.22 -16.83
N ASN A 688 -10.21 -27.59 -15.93
CA ASN A 688 -9.06 -26.79 -15.51
C ASN A 688 -7.75 -27.19 -16.22
N TYR A 689 -7.82 -27.95 -17.31
CA TYR A 689 -6.63 -28.58 -17.89
C TYR A 689 -5.54 -27.58 -18.35
N LYS A 690 -5.92 -26.35 -18.73
CA LYS A 690 -4.98 -25.28 -19.12
C LYS A 690 -4.15 -24.76 -17.94
N TYR A 691 -4.69 -24.77 -16.72
CA TYR A 691 -3.99 -24.32 -15.51
C TYR A 691 -2.77 -25.18 -15.18
N TYR A 692 -2.81 -26.48 -15.50
CA TYR A 692 -1.74 -27.43 -15.22
C TYR A 692 -0.51 -27.29 -16.15
N LEU A 693 -0.59 -26.43 -17.16
CA LEU A 693 0.56 -26.03 -17.96
C LEU A 693 1.61 -25.32 -17.07
N ASP A 694 1.16 -24.42 -16.21
CA ASP A 694 2.02 -23.58 -15.38
C ASP A 694 2.03 -24.01 -13.91
N ASN A 695 1.04 -24.78 -13.46
CA ASN A 695 0.88 -25.17 -12.06
C ASN A 695 1.05 -26.69 -11.87
N PRO A 696 1.73 -27.13 -10.79
CA PRO A 696 1.99 -28.54 -10.59
C PRO A 696 0.74 -29.34 -10.20
N ILE A 697 0.62 -30.55 -10.73
CA ILE A 697 -0.42 -31.55 -10.40
C ILE A 697 -0.05 -32.40 -9.18
N GLY A 698 1.16 -32.23 -8.64
CA GLY A 698 1.67 -33.01 -7.52
C GLY A 698 3.19 -33.00 -7.45
N SER A 699 3.75 -33.90 -6.66
CA SER A 699 5.19 -34.10 -6.56
C SER A 699 5.55 -35.58 -6.53
N ILE A 700 6.79 -35.86 -6.92
CA ILE A 700 7.39 -37.19 -6.77
C ILE A 700 8.67 -37.08 -5.97
N THR A 701 8.98 -38.09 -5.17
CA THR A 701 10.25 -38.16 -4.44
C THR A 701 11.15 -39.22 -5.08
N VAL A 702 12.30 -38.80 -5.60
CA VAL A 702 13.34 -39.69 -6.13
C VAL A 702 14.42 -39.87 -5.08
N LYS A 703 14.85 -41.12 -4.87
CA LYS A 703 15.89 -41.49 -3.92
C LYS A 703 17.09 -42.09 -4.63
N ASN A 704 18.26 -41.62 -4.25
CA ASN A 704 19.51 -42.30 -4.53
C ASN A 704 19.82 -43.31 -3.41
N ASN A 705 19.86 -44.60 -3.75
CA ASN A 705 20.18 -45.68 -2.81
C ASN A 705 21.65 -46.12 -2.88
N THR A 706 22.50 -45.41 -3.63
CA THR A 706 23.92 -45.74 -3.81
C THR A 706 24.86 -44.76 -3.11
N GLN A 707 26.14 -45.12 -3.11
CA GLN A 707 27.24 -44.27 -2.64
C GLN A 707 27.77 -43.32 -3.74
N ASP A 708 27.25 -43.43 -4.96
CA ASP A 708 27.66 -42.63 -6.11
C ASP A 708 26.67 -41.49 -6.36
N LYS A 709 27.16 -40.34 -6.82
CA LYS A 709 26.30 -39.22 -7.25
C LYS A 709 25.67 -39.54 -8.61
N PHE A 710 24.40 -39.18 -8.79
CA PHE A 710 23.77 -39.16 -10.12
C PHE A 710 23.59 -37.72 -10.60
N GLU A 711 23.81 -37.50 -11.88
CA GLU A 711 23.67 -36.20 -12.53
C GLU A 711 22.74 -36.31 -13.74
N ASN A 712 22.06 -35.19 -14.06
CA ASN A 712 21.16 -35.08 -15.22
C ASN A 712 20.08 -36.17 -15.24
N ILE A 713 19.46 -36.43 -14.08
CA ILE A 713 18.39 -37.40 -13.95
C ILE A 713 17.15 -36.81 -14.60
N LYS A 714 16.61 -37.49 -15.61
CA LYS A 714 15.40 -37.04 -16.30
C LYS A 714 14.17 -37.71 -15.68
N VAL A 715 13.30 -36.90 -15.09
CA VAL A 715 12.01 -37.29 -14.54
C VAL A 715 10.92 -36.94 -15.57
N SER A 716 10.13 -37.92 -15.97
CA SER A 716 9.07 -37.75 -16.96
C SER A 716 7.72 -38.20 -16.41
N PHE A 717 6.68 -37.38 -16.58
CA PHE A 717 5.28 -37.73 -16.30
C PHE A 717 4.49 -37.83 -17.60
N TYR A 718 3.71 -38.90 -17.76
CA TYR A 718 2.90 -39.11 -18.95
C TYR A 718 1.53 -39.69 -18.61
N LEU A 719 0.48 -39.05 -19.12
CA LEU A 719 -0.88 -39.52 -19.04
C LEU A 719 -1.34 -39.91 -20.45
N LYS A 720 -1.40 -41.22 -20.69
CA LYS A 720 -1.68 -41.78 -22.02
C LYS A 720 -3.01 -41.25 -22.57
N GLU A 721 -3.05 -40.93 -23.87
CA GLU A 721 -4.20 -40.37 -24.61
C GLU A 721 -4.53 -38.89 -24.35
N TYR A 722 -4.21 -38.39 -23.14
CA TYR A 722 -4.52 -37.02 -22.71
C TYR A 722 -3.32 -36.08 -22.72
N MET A 723 -2.14 -36.58 -23.05
CA MET A 723 -0.94 -35.80 -23.29
C MET A 723 -0.37 -36.19 -24.66
N ASP A 724 0.06 -35.20 -25.44
CA ASP A 724 0.70 -35.46 -26.73
C ASP A 724 2.18 -35.87 -26.55
N PHE A 725 2.81 -35.37 -25.48
CA PHE A 725 4.19 -35.68 -25.09
C PHE A 725 4.30 -35.75 -23.55
N PRO A 726 5.23 -36.55 -22.99
CA PRO A 726 5.53 -36.53 -21.55
C PRO A 726 6.05 -35.15 -21.11
N SER A 727 5.72 -34.77 -19.88
CA SER A 727 6.29 -33.60 -19.21
C SER A 727 7.60 -33.99 -18.53
N ASP A 728 8.70 -33.36 -18.94
CA ASP A 728 10.06 -33.72 -18.52
C ASP A 728 10.67 -32.66 -17.59
N ILE A 729 11.32 -33.11 -16.52
CA ILE A 729 12.07 -32.29 -15.57
C ILE A 729 13.45 -32.90 -15.36
N ILE A 730 14.49 -32.08 -15.41
CA ILE A 730 15.87 -32.51 -15.18
C ILE A 730 16.24 -32.18 -13.73
N VAL A 731 16.65 -33.21 -12.98
CA VAL A 731 17.32 -33.05 -11.69
C VAL A 731 18.81 -33.04 -11.96
N GLU A 732 19.43 -31.86 -11.80
CA GLU A 732 20.85 -31.65 -12.12
C GLU A 732 21.77 -32.55 -11.30
N ASP A 733 21.53 -32.64 -9.99
CA ASP A 733 22.26 -33.54 -9.10
C ASP A 733 21.40 -34.23 -8.04
N LEU A 734 21.77 -35.48 -7.74
CA LEU A 734 21.25 -36.22 -6.60
C LEU A 734 22.40 -36.90 -5.84
N LEU A 735 22.68 -36.36 -4.66
CA LEU A 735 23.78 -36.81 -3.82
C LEU A 735 23.59 -38.25 -3.33
N PRO A 736 24.68 -38.96 -2.99
CA PRO A 736 24.62 -40.30 -2.38
C PRO A 736 23.66 -40.37 -1.20
N ASN A 737 22.85 -41.43 -1.13
CA ASN A 737 21.88 -41.69 -0.05
C ASN A 737 20.87 -40.56 0.24
N SER A 738 20.68 -39.62 -0.68
CA SER A 738 19.77 -38.48 -0.51
C SER A 738 18.45 -38.69 -1.26
N THR A 739 17.45 -37.88 -0.91
CA THR A 739 16.16 -37.79 -1.61
C THR A 739 15.97 -36.41 -2.20
N LYS A 740 15.24 -36.33 -3.30
CA LYS A 740 14.83 -35.07 -3.93
C LYS A 740 13.37 -35.15 -4.32
N GLU A 741 12.62 -34.17 -3.86
CA GLU A 741 11.25 -33.95 -4.30
C GLU A 741 11.24 -33.13 -5.61
N VAL A 742 10.44 -33.58 -6.57
CA VAL A 742 10.31 -32.99 -7.91
C VAL A 742 8.83 -32.72 -8.15
N THR A 743 8.47 -31.46 -8.33
CA THR A 743 7.10 -31.04 -8.63
C THR A 743 6.74 -31.38 -10.08
N ILE A 744 5.63 -32.08 -10.32
CA ILE A 744 5.20 -32.51 -11.64
C ILE A 744 4.16 -31.55 -12.21
N LYS A 745 4.35 -31.10 -13.46
CA LYS A 745 3.34 -30.39 -14.27
C LYS A 745 2.82 -31.32 -15.37
N ALA A 746 1.66 -30.98 -15.96
CA ALA A 746 1.06 -31.79 -17.02
C ALA A 746 0.56 -30.93 -18.18
N THR A 747 1.10 -31.18 -19.37
CA THR A 747 0.65 -30.55 -20.62
C THR A 747 -0.47 -31.38 -21.25
N LEU A 748 -1.70 -31.15 -20.79
CA LEU A 748 -2.88 -31.92 -21.19
C LEU A 748 -3.48 -31.42 -22.52
N ASN A 749 -3.92 -32.34 -23.39
CA ASN A 749 -4.58 -32.03 -24.65
C ASN A 749 -6.11 -31.93 -24.48
N ASN A 750 -6.81 -31.40 -25.50
CA ASN A 750 -8.24 -31.12 -25.41
C ASN A 750 -9.12 -32.37 -25.22
N LYS A 751 -8.62 -33.60 -25.44
CA LYS A 751 -9.45 -34.80 -25.24
C LYS A 751 -9.91 -34.97 -23.80
N ILE A 752 -9.19 -34.36 -22.85
CA ILE A 752 -9.53 -34.44 -21.43
C ILE A 752 -10.91 -33.83 -21.12
N ILE A 753 -11.38 -32.86 -21.92
CA ILE A 753 -12.72 -32.26 -21.74
C ILE A 753 -13.88 -33.22 -22.06
N ASN A 754 -13.59 -34.37 -22.70
CA ASN A 754 -14.59 -35.37 -23.05
C ASN A 754 -14.90 -36.33 -21.88
N ILE A 755 -14.20 -36.22 -20.75
CA ILE A 755 -14.44 -37.04 -19.57
C ILE A 755 -15.71 -36.54 -18.87
N THR A 756 -16.75 -37.37 -18.86
CA THR A 756 -18.06 -37.05 -18.25
C THR A 756 -18.24 -37.66 -16.86
N GLU A 757 -17.35 -38.56 -16.43
CA GLU A 757 -17.45 -39.27 -15.15
C GLU A 757 -16.08 -39.32 -14.44
N ASN A 758 -16.10 -39.27 -13.11
CA ASN A 758 -14.89 -39.31 -12.28
C ASN A 758 -14.17 -40.65 -12.43
N THR A 759 -13.07 -40.68 -13.16
CA THR A 759 -12.43 -41.92 -13.61
C THR A 759 -10.95 -41.96 -13.20
N PRO A 760 -10.46 -43.04 -12.56
CA PRO A 760 -9.03 -43.23 -12.34
C PRO A 760 -8.37 -43.61 -13.66
N ILE A 761 -7.38 -42.82 -14.09
CA ILE A 761 -6.59 -43.07 -15.31
C ILE A 761 -5.16 -43.40 -14.91
N GLN A 762 -4.59 -44.45 -15.52
CA GLN A 762 -3.21 -44.84 -15.26
C GLN A 762 -2.25 -43.81 -15.86
N SER A 763 -1.44 -43.19 -15.01
CA SER A 763 -0.31 -42.37 -15.41
C SER A 763 1.00 -43.16 -15.32
N GLN A 764 1.98 -42.75 -16.11
CA GLN A 764 3.32 -43.31 -16.14
C GLN A 764 4.32 -42.26 -15.68
N ILE A 765 5.06 -42.56 -14.62
CA ILE A 765 6.18 -41.75 -14.12
C ILE A 765 7.45 -42.52 -14.44
N SER A 766 8.40 -41.94 -15.16
CA SER A 766 9.68 -42.58 -15.44
C SER A 766 10.86 -41.71 -15.02
N VAL A 767 11.87 -42.35 -14.44
CA VAL A 767 13.14 -41.73 -14.05
C VAL A 767 14.23 -42.36 -14.90
N LYS A 768 14.83 -41.58 -15.79
CA LYS A 768 15.95 -41.99 -16.64
C LYS A 768 17.26 -41.44 -16.10
N TYR A 769 18.27 -42.30 -16.04
CA TYR A 769 19.60 -41.97 -15.51
C TYR A 769 20.68 -42.83 -16.16
N TYR A 770 21.93 -42.39 -16.07
CA TYR A 770 23.08 -43.15 -16.57
C TYR A 770 23.83 -43.82 -15.42
N SER A 771 24.18 -45.08 -15.58
CA SER A 771 24.99 -45.85 -14.63
C SER A 771 26.00 -46.69 -15.41
N ALA A 772 27.30 -46.51 -15.14
CA ALA A 772 28.40 -47.15 -15.88
C ALA A 772 28.32 -46.97 -17.41
N GLY A 773 27.88 -45.78 -17.87
CA GLY A 773 27.78 -45.44 -19.30
C GLY A 773 26.55 -46.01 -20.03
N VAL A 774 25.64 -46.69 -19.31
CA VAL A 774 24.41 -47.26 -19.87
C VAL A 774 23.20 -46.48 -19.33
N GLU A 775 22.27 -46.10 -20.21
CA GLU A 775 20.98 -45.52 -19.83
C GLU A 775 20.12 -46.59 -19.14
N LYS A 776 19.59 -46.24 -17.98
CA LYS A 776 18.63 -47.06 -17.21
C LYS A 776 17.37 -46.25 -16.98
N ASP A 777 16.23 -46.93 -16.97
CA ASP A 777 14.93 -46.37 -16.69
C ASP A 777 14.25 -47.08 -15.52
N VAL A 778 13.59 -46.31 -14.66
CA VAL A 778 12.71 -46.81 -13.60
C VAL A 778 11.34 -46.22 -13.84
N THR A 779 10.35 -47.07 -14.05
CA THR A 779 8.97 -46.65 -14.30
C THR A 779 8.08 -47.04 -13.13
N LEU A 780 7.23 -46.11 -12.70
CA LEU A 780 6.14 -46.31 -11.76
C LEU A 780 4.82 -45.93 -12.42
N ASN A 781 3.86 -46.86 -12.44
CA ASN A 781 2.50 -46.56 -12.87
C ASN A 781 1.67 -46.15 -11.66
N VAL A 782 1.08 -44.95 -11.71
CA VAL A 782 0.28 -44.40 -10.61
C VAL A 782 -1.10 -44.03 -11.16
N PRO A 783 -2.20 -44.54 -10.57
CA PRO A 783 -3.53 -44.09 -10.94
C PRO A 783 -3.73 -42.63 -10.50
N VAL A 784 -4.16 -41.77 -11.43
CA VAL A 784 -4.57 -40.39 -11.14
C VAL A 784 -6.05 -40.27 -11.38
N LYS A 785 -6.78 -39.76 -10.39
CA LYS A 785 -8.23 -39.53 -10.52
C LYS A 785 -8.45 -38.27 -11.34
N ILE A 786 -9.11 -38.41 -12.48
CA ILE A 786 -9.56 -37.28 -13.31
C ILE A 786 -11.03 -37.07 -13.06
N LEU A 787 -11.39 -35.83 -12.72
CA LEU A 787 -12.76 -35.45 -12.43
C LEU A 787 -13.48 -35.03 -13.72
N SER A 788 -14.80 -35.20 -13.74
CA SER A 788 -15.61 -34.89 -14.92
C SER A 788 -15.44 -33.42 -15.36
N LYS A 789 -15.75 -33.15 -16.63
CA LYS A 789 -15.72 -31.80 -17.22
C LYS A 789 -16.62 -30.76 -16.55
N ASP A 790 -17.58 -31.23 -15.75
CA ASP A 790 -18.55 -30.41 -15.02
C ASP A 790 -18.20 -30.33 -13.52
N SER A 791 -17.14 -31.02 -13.05
CA SER A 791 -16.76 -31.06 -11.64
C SER A 791 -15.99 -29.82 -11.18
N ILE A 792 -16.28 -29.37 -9.96
CA ILE A 792 -15.54 -28.33 -9.23
C ILE A 792 -15.33 -28.74 -7.77
N VAL A 793 -14.29 -28.17 -7.13
CA VAL A 793 -14.22 -28.09 -5.66
C VAL A 793 -13.95 -26.64 -5.28
N TRP A 794 -14.38 -26.23 -4.08
CA TRP A 794 -14.44 -24.83 -3.66
C TRP A 794 -13.27 -24.37 -2.76
N ASP A 795 -12.12 -25.04 -2.86
CA ASP A 795 -10.85 -24.62 -2.22
C ASP A 795 -10.34 -23.26 -2.75
N ASP A 796 -10.62 -22.96 -4.01
CA ASP A 796 -10.47 -21.65 -4.62
C ASP A 796 -11.70 -21.30 -5.45
N THR A 797 -12.54 -20.41 -4.94
CA THR A 797 -13.78 -20.00 -5.59
C THR A 797 -13.56 -19.39 -6.99
N ARG A 798 -12.36 -18.86 -7.29
CA ARG A 798 -12.05 -18.35 -8.62
C ARG A 798 -12.10 -19.43 -9.71
N ARG A 799 -12.04 -20.72 -9.34
CA ARG A 799 -12.12 -21.84 -10.28
C ARG A 799 -13.44 -21.91 -11.04
N ILE A 800 -14.50 -21.31 -10.51
CA ILE A 800 -15.78 -21.16 -11.22
C ILE A 800 -15.59 -20.48 -12.59
N ALA A 801 -14.53 -19.68 -12.77
CA ALA A 801 -14.20 -19.05 -14.03
C ALA A 801 -13.91 -20.03 -15.17
N ASN A 802 -13.53 -21.29 -14.91
CA ASN A 802 -13.42 -22.30 -15.97
C ASN A 802 -14.77 -22.52 -16.70
N PHE A 803 -15.90 -22.23 -16.05
CA PHE A 803 -17.23 -22.42 -16.62
C PHE A 803 -17.79 -21.16 -17.30
N ILE A 804 -17.15 -20.00 -17.11
CA ILE A 804 -17.59 -18.70 -17.66
C ILE A 804 -17.15 -18.58 -19.13
N THR A 805 -17.97 -19.07 -20.05
CA THR A 805 -17.62 -19.23 -21.47
C THR A 805 -17.97 -18.01 -22.33
N VAL A 806 -17.28 -16.90 -22.10
CA VAL A 806 -17.50 -15.60 -22.79
C VAL A 806 -17.37 -15.69 -24.33
N LYS A 807 -16.59 -16.65 -24.84
CA LYS A 807 -16.33 -16.85 -26.27
C LYS A 807 -17.18 -17.95 -26.91
N ASP A 808 -18.09 -18.55 -26.16
CA ASP A 808 -19.01 -19.57 -26.68
C ASP A 808 -19.95 -18.93 -27.73
N PRO A 809 -20.01 -19.44 -28.98
CA PRO A 809 -20.88 -18.90 -30.01
C PRO A 809 -22.36 -18.76 -29.56
N VAL A 810 -22.86 -19.71 -28.76
CA VAL A 810 -24.25 -19.67 -28.25
C VAL A 810 -24.43 -18.49 -27.29
N VAL A 811 -23.49 -18.29 -26.36
CA VAL A 811 -23.52 -17.19 -25.38
C VAL A 811 -23.38 -15.84 -26.09
N VAL A 812 -22.41 -15.72 -27.01
CA VAL A 812 -22.13 -14.48 -27.73
C VAL A 812 -23.34 -14.05 -28.57
N GLU A 813 -24.01 -14.99 -29.24
CA GLU A 813 -25.18 -14.70 -30.04
C GLU A 813 -26.36 -14.21 -29.18
N ILE A 814 -26.67 -14.90 -28.07
CA ILE A 814 -27.71 -14.49 -27.11
C ILE A 814 -27.42 -13.08 -26.59
N ALA A 815 -26.22 -12.88 -26.05
CA ALA A 815 -25.86 -11.64 -25.40
C ALA A 815 -25.91 -10.45 -26.37
N LYS A 816 -25.35 -10.60 -27.58
CA LYS A 816 -25.36 -9.53 -28.59
C LYS A 816 -26.76 -9.23 -29.13
N ASN A 817 -27.56 -10.26 -29.44
CA ASN A 817 -28.90 -10.06 -29.96
C ASN A 817 -29.77 -9.31 -28.94
N LEU A 818 -29.75 -9.71 -27.67
CA LEU A 818 -30.50 -9.02 -26.62
C LEU A 818 -29.97 -7.60 -26.36
N ASN A 819 -28.65 -7.42 -26.30
CA ASN A 819 -28.07 -6.11 -26.04
C ASN A 819 -28.32 -5.11 -27.19
N SER A 820 -28.55 -5.58 -28.43
CA SER A 820 -28.93 -4.73 -29.55
C SER A 820 -30.29 -4.03 -29.39
N LYS A 821 -31.12 -4.51 -28.46
CA LYS A 821 -32.47 -3.99 -28.17
C LYS A 821 -32.53 -3.04 -26.98
N VAL A 822 -31.42 -2.81 -26.29
CA VAL A 822 -31.36 -1.93 -25.12
C VAL A 822 -31.76 -0.50 -25.47
N ASP A 823 -31.31 0.01 -26.63
CA ASP A 823 -31.63 1.37 -27.09
C ASP A 823 -33.10 1.56 -27.54
N ASP A 824 -33.85 0.47 -27.71
CA ASP A 824 -35.28 0.51 -28.07
C ASP A 824 -36.17 0.82 -26.82
N ILE A 825 -35.61 0.75 -25.60
CA ILE A 825 -36.31 1.03 -24.34
C ILE A 825 -36.10 2.50 -23.93
N ASP A 826 -37.11 3.36 -24.17
CA ASP A 826 -37.06 4.81 -23.87
C ASP A 826 -37.47 5.11 -22.41
N VAL A 827 -36.66 4.66 -21.44
CA VAL A 827 -36.83 4.92 -20.00
C VAL A 827 -35.51 5.45 -19.40
N ASP A 828 -35.58 6.39 -18.47
CA ASP A 828 -34.42 7.05 -17.84
C ASP A 828 -33.78 6.17 -16.75
N VAL A 829 -33.13 5.08 -17.17
CA VAL A 829 -32.47 4.08 -16.34
C VAL A 829 -31.16 3.67 -17.04
N ASP A 830 -30.13 3.30 -16.27
CA ASP A 830 -28.84 2.90 -16.85
C ASP A 830 -28.99 1.72 -17.84
N PRO A 831 -28.35 1.80 -19.03
CA PRO A 831 -28.41 0.74 -20.03
C PRO A 831 -28.03 -0.66 -19.50
N SER A 832 -27.12 -0.75 -18.53
CA SER A 832 -26.66 -2.02 -17.94
C SER A 832 -27.77 -2.71 -17.14
N ILE A 833 -28.67 -1.94 -16.51
CA ILE A 833 -29.87 -2.47 -15.83
C ILE A 833 -30.90 -2.95 -16.85
N ILE A 834 -31.04 -2.23 -17.96
CA ILE A 834 -31.90 -2.66 -19.08
C ILE A 834 -31.36 -3.96 -19.68
N THR A 835 -30.03 -4.08 -19.88
CA THR A 835 -29.36 -5.32 -20.30
C THR A 835 -29.63 -6.45 -19.32
N PHE A 836 -29.54 -6.21 -18.01
CA PHE A 836 -29.89 -7.21 -17.00
C PHE A 836 -31.36 -7.65 -17.09
N SER A 837 -32.29 -6.71 -17.29
CA SER A 837 -33.71 -7.02 -17.47
C SER A 837 -33.95 -7.89 -18.71
N PHE A 838 -33.27 -7.59 -19.83
CA PHE A 838 -33.32 -8.43 -21.04
C PHE A 838 -32.80 -9.84 -20.77
N PHE A 839 -31.66 -9.99 -20.11
CA PHE A 839 -31.10 -11.31 -19.77
C PHE A 839 -32.05 -12.09 -18.86
N SER A 840 -32.52 -11.49 -17.77
CA SER A 840 -33.43 -12.15 -16.82
C SER A 840 -34.75 -12.56 -17.47
N ASN A 841 -35.40 -11.65 -18.20
CA ASN A 841 -36.68 -11.94 -18.84
C ASN A 841 -36.56 -12.93 -20.00
N TYR A 842 -35.46 -12.92 -20.75
CA TYR A 842 -35.21 -13.91 -21.78
C TYR A 842 -35.01 -15.30 -21.18
N LEU A 843 -34.16 -15.45 -20.17
CA LEU A 843 -33.94 -16.73 -19.49
C LEU A 843 -35.23 -17.26 -18.84
N ALA A 844 -36.03 -16.38 -18.23
CA ALA A 844 -37.36 -16.74 -17.73
C ALA A 844 -38.29 -17.25 -18.86
N SER A 845 -38.25 -16.62 -20.04
CA SER A 845 -39.09 -17.01 -21.19
C SER A 845 -38.71 -18.38 -21.78
N LEU A 846 -37.46 -18.81 -21.63
CA LEU A 846 -37.02 -20.16 -22.00
C LEU A 846 -37.54 -21.25 -21.05
N GLY A 847 -38.07 -20.85 -19.89
CA GLY A 847 -38.56 -21.71 -18.83
C GLY A 847 -37.47 -22.22 -17.89
N ILE A 848 -36.32 -21.53 -17.83
CA ILE A 848 -35.23 -21.87 -16.92
C ILE A 848 -35.68 -21.67 -15.46
N LYS A 849 -35.46 -22.66 -14.60
CA LYS A 849 -35.85 -22.63 -13.18
C LYS A 849 -34.63 -22.82 -12.27
N TYR A 850 -34.63 -22.11 -11.15
CA TYR A 850 -33.73 -22.42 -10.05
C TYR A 850 -34.16 -23.73 -9.39
N VAL A 851 -33.22 -24.66 -9.23
CA VAL A 851 -33.38 -25.91 -8.49
C VAL A 851 -32.11 -26.10 -7.67
N GLU A 852 -32.22 -26.04 -6.34
CA GLU A 852 -31.08 -26.29 -5.44
C GLU A 852 -30.59 -27.74 -5.59
N ASP A 853 -29.28 -27.95 -5.68
CA ASP A 853 -28.70 -29.29 -5.76
C ASP A 853 -29.05 -30.11 -4.49
N PRO A 854 -29.73 -31.26 -4.63
CA PRO A 854 -30.08 -32.10 -3.49
C PRO A 854 -28.90 -32.89 -2.90
N VAL A 855 -27.75 -32.97 -3.58
CA VAL A 855 -26.61 -33.82 -3.20
C VAL A 855 -25.47 -32.99 -2.62
N THR A 856 -25.04 -31.93 -3.30
CA THR A 856 -23.89 -31.09 -2.91
C THR A 856 -24.19 -29.59 -2.99
N PRO A 857 -25.28 -29.09 -2.38
CA PRO A 857 -25.58 -27.67 -2.42
C PRO A 857 -24.40 -26.87 -1.89
N TYR A 858 -24.15 -25.71 -2.49
CA TYR A 858 -23.02 -24.83 -2.21
C TYR A 858 -22.69 -24.64 -0.71
N LYS A 859 -23.73 -24.55 0.12
CA LYS A 859 -23.61 -24.44 1.59
C LYS A 859 -22.95 -25.66 2.25
N LEU A 860 -23.28 -26.87 1.79
CA LEU A 860 -22.69 -28.11 2.30
C LEU A 860 -21.23 -28.25 1.84
N SER A 861 -20.91 -27.86 0.61
CA SER A 861 -19.55 -27.94 0.07
C SER A 861 -18.56 -26.98 0.75
N LYS A 862 -19.01 -25.81 1.23
CA LYS A 862 -18.18 -24.82 1.96
C LYS A 862 -18.05 -25.06 3.47
N SER A 863 -18.97 -25.80 4.09
CA SER A 863 -19.00 -26.02 5.55
C SER A 863 -18.36 -27.33 6.01
N SER A 864 -17.99 -28.22 5.08
CA SER A 864 -17.34 -29.49 5.38
C SER A 864 -15.82 -29.35 5.52
N SER A 865 -15.23 -30.14 6.42
CA SER A 865 -13.77 -30.36 6.49
C SER A 865 -13.26 -31.32 5.40
N ASP A 866 -14.16 -32.03 4.73
CA ASP A 866 -13.86 -32.98 3.65
C ASP A 866 -13.91 -32.31 2.27
N VAL A 867 -13.11 -32.81 1.32
CA VAL A 867 -13.13 -32.35 -0.09
C VAL A 867 -14.42 -32.84 -0.76
N ILE A 868 -15.43 -31.96 -0.82
CA ILE A 868 -16.70 -32.21 -1.52
C ILE A 868 -16.56 -31.78 -2.98
N ILE A 869 -16.87 -32.69 -3.90
CA ILE A 869 -16.92 -32.44 -5.34
C ILE A 869 -18.34 -32.01 -5.70
N ASP A 870 -18.44 -30.85 -6.33
CA ASP A 870 -19.67 -30.21 -6.77
C ASP A 870 -19.73 -30.16 -8.31
N THR A 871 -20.87 -29.81 -8.90
CA THR A 871 -21.08 -29.82 -10.36
C THR A 871 -21.60 -28.49 -10.89
N VAL A 872 -20.90 -27.90 -11.86
CA VAL A 872 -21.26 -26.63 -12.51
C VAL A 872 -21.56 -26.88 -14.00
N LEU A 873 -22.73 -26.46 -14.46
CA LEU A 873 -23.15 -26.53 -15.85
C LEU A 873 -22.61 -25.36 -16.68
N TYR A 874 -22.05 -25.68 -17.84
CA TYR A 874 -21.77 -24.65 -18.85
C TYR A 874 -23.08 -23.97 -19.33
N PRO A 875 -23.03 -22.66 -19.67
CA PRO A 875 -24.18 -21.89 -20.16
C PRO A 875 -25.04 -22.59 -21.23
N ARG A 876 -24.40 -23.21 -22.23
CA ARG A 876 -25.07 -23.96 -23.31
C ARG A 876 -25.82 -25.21 -22.84
N ASN A 877 -25.40 -25.82 -21.73
CA ASN A 877 -26.04 -27.00 -21.15
C ASN A 877 -27.23 -26.59 -20.27
N LEU A 878 -27.08 -25.50 -19.50
CA LEU A 878 -28.17 -24.91 -18.73
C LEU A 878 -29.38 -24.56 -19.61
N ILE A 879 -29.14 -24.00 -20.81
CA ILE A 879 -30.22 -23.69 -21.77
C ILE A 879 -30.97 -24.96 -22.23
N LYS A 880 -30.27 -26.08 -22.39
CA LYS A 880 -30.87 -27.36 -22.82
C LYS A 880 -31.65 -28.02 -21.71
N ILE A 881 -31.09 -28.05 -20.50
CA ILE A 881 -31.65 -28.72 -19.33
C ILE A 881 -32.78 -27.89 -18.71
N LYS A 882 -32.71 -26.56 -18.82
CA LYS A 882 -33.69 -25.58 -18.30
C LYS A 882 -33.82 -25.59 -16.77
N SER A 883 -32.82 -26.08 -16.06
CA SER A 883 -32.72 -25.99 -14.60
C SER A 883 -31.27 -25.94 -14.17
N GLY A 884 -31.00 -25.20 -13.10
CA GLY A 884 -29.68 -25.12 -12.44
C GLY A 884 -29.79 -24.42 -11.09
N ASP A 885 -28.72 -24.47 -10.31
CA ASP A 885 -28.62 -23.88 -8.97
C ASP A 885 -27.92 -22.50 -8.98
N CYS A 886 -27.35 -22.07 -7.85
CA CYS A 886 -26.78 -20.73 -7.70
C CYS A 886 -25.53 -20.50 -8.56
N ASP A 887 -24.64 -21.48 -8.63
CA ASP A 887 -23.37 -21.40 -9.37
C ASP A 887 -23.59 -21.55 -10.88
N ASP A 888 -24.50 -22.44 -11.31
CA ASP A 888 -24.94 -22.54 -12.70
C ASP A 888 -25.44 -21.19 -13.25
N LEU A 889 -26.32 -20.53 -12.47
CA LEU A 889 -26.91 -19.25 -12.85
C LEU A 889 -25.88 -18.11 -12.77
N THR A 890 -24.98 -18.14 -11.78
CA THR A 890 -23.88 -17.18 -11.67
C THR A 890 -22.99 -17.24 -12.92
N VAL A 891 -22.61 -18.44 -13.35
CA VAL A 891 -21.82 -18.67 -14.56
C VAL A 891 -22.56 -18.19 -15.81
N MET A 892 -23.86 -18.47 -15.92
CA MET A 892 -24.69 -18.04 -17.04
C MET A 892 -24.71 -16.51 -17.18
N PHE A 893 -25.04 -15.79 -16.09
CA PHE A 893 -25.10 -14.33 -16.11
C PHE A 893 -23.72 -13.70 -16.32
N ALA A 894 -22.66 -14.20 -15.67
CA ALA A 894 -21.30 -13.71 -15.87
C ALA A 894 -20.87 -13.85 -17.34
N SER A 895 -21.17 -14.99 -17.97
CA SER A 895 -20.86 -15.23 -19.39
C SER A 895 -21.59 -14.26 -20.32
N LEU A 896 -22.88 -14.00 -20.06
CA LEU A 896 -23.68 -13.06 -20.84
C LEU A 896 -23.21 -11.61 -20.71
N PHE A 897 -22.96 -11.14 -19.48
CA PHE A 897 -22.49 -9.77 -19.23
C PHE A 897 -21.11 -9.50 -19.83
N GLU A 898 -20.15 -10.40 -19.60
CA GLU A 898 -18.79 -10.25 -20.13
C GLU A 898 -18.78 -10.30 -21.67
N ALA A 899 -19.68 -11.06 -22.30
CA ALA A 899 -19.78 -11.14 -23.76
C ALA A 899 -20.22 -9.82 -24.42
N VAL A 900 -20.88 -8.92 -23.67
CA VAL A 900 -21.25 -7.57 -24.11
C VAL A 900 -20.39 -6.47 -23.46
N GLY A 901 -19.32 -6.87 -22.78
CA GLY A 901 -18.33 -5.98 -22.19
C GLY A 901 -18.75 -5.32 -20.88
N ILE A 902 -19.83 -5.78 -20.24
CA ILE A 902 -20.20 -5.36 -18.88
C ILE A 902 -19.39 -6.23 -17.91
N LYS A 903 -18.54 -5.59 -17.09
CA LYS A 903 -17.73 -6.33 -16.11
C LYS A 903 -18.60 -6.94 -15.03
N THR A 904 -18.20 -8.09 -14.53
CA THR A 904 -18.82 -8.75 -13.39
C THR A 904 -17.81 -9.06 -12.30
N VAL A 905 -18.31 -9.16 -11.07
CA VAL A 905 -17.55 -9.58 -9.90
C VAL A 905 -18.36 -10.66 -9.19
N ILE A 906 -17.76 -11.81 -8.96
CA ILE A 906 -18.37 -12.93 -8.24
C ILE A 906 -18.41 -12.57 -6.75
N MET A 907 -19.57 -12.77 -6.14
CA MET A 907 -19.84 -12.55 -4.73
C MET A 907 -19.99 -13.90 -4.03
N ASP A 908 -18.98 -14.27 -3.25
CA ASP A 908 -18.87 -15.53 -2.53
C ASP A 908 -19.23 -15.35 -1.05
N TYR A 909 -20.39 -15.87 -0.65
CA TYR A 909 -20.83 -15.91 0.74
C TYR A 909 -20.65 -17.33 1.30
N PRO A 910 -20.65 -17.54 2.62
CA PRO A 910 -20.40 -18.86 3.19
C PRO A 910 -21.46 -19.91 2.81
N ASP A 911 -22.66 -19.46 2.47
CA ASP A 911 -23.82 -20.30 2.16
C ASP A 911 -24.51 -19.94 0.83
N HIS A 912 -23.94 -19.03 0.03
CA HIS A 912 -24.53 -18.57 -1.23
C HIS A 912 -23.48 -18.02 -2.19
N ILE A 913 -23.71 -18.14 -3.50
CA ILE A 913 -22.86 -17.53 -4.53
C ILE A 913 -23.72 -16.79 -5.55
N THR A 914 -23.27 -15.59 -5.92
CA THR A 914 -23.96 -14.74 -6.87
C THR A 914 -22.99 -13.77 -7.53
N LEU A 915 -23.47 -12.73 -8.22
CA LEU A 915 -22.59 -11.71 -8.80
C LEU A 915 -23.12 -10.28 -8.65
N MET A 916 -22.24 -9.33 -8.90
CA MET A 916 -22.58 -7.95 -9.21
C MET A 916 -22.05 -7.56 -10.58
N PHE A 917 -22.74 -6.65 -11.26
CA PHE A 917 -22.38 -6.19 -12.61
C PHE A 917 -22.12 -4.69 -12.63
N GLU A 918 -21.17 -4.26 -13.46
CA GLU A 918 -20.73 -2.87 -13.58
C GLU A 918 -21.81 -1.99 -14.20
N ILE A 919 -21.98 -0.80 -13.64
CA ILE A 919 -22.84 0.26 -14.13
C ILE A 919 -21.99 1.21 -14.97
N LYS A 920 -22.37 1.37 -16.25
CA LYS A 920 -21.60 2.19 -17.20
C LYS A 920 -21.71 3.68 -16.89
N ASN A 921 -22.84 4.14 -16.36
CA ASN A 921 -23.02 5.55 -16.03
C ASN A 921 -22.33 5.90 -14.71
N LYS A 922 -21.44 6.88 -14.76
CA LYS A 922 -20.70 7.40 -13.60
C LYS A 922 -21.48 8.43 -12.80
N ASP A 923 -22.62 8.88 -13.31
CA ASP A 923 -23.50 9.82 -12.63
C ASP A 923 -24.57 9.04 -11.87
N LEU A 924 -24.43 8.96 -10.54
CA LEU A 924 -25.34 8.21 -9.65
C LEU A 924 -26.80 8.65 -9.82
N SER A 925 -27.04 9.93 -10.11
CA SER A 925 -28.39 10.48 -10.31
C SER A 925 -29.10 9.93 -11.55
N LYS A 926 -28.35 9.33 -12.48
CA LYS A 926 -28.84 8.79 -13.76
C LYS A 926 -28.85 7.26 -13.82
N ILE A 927 -28.57 6.57 -12.71
CA ILE A 927 -28.54 5.11 -12.70
C ILE A 927 -29.95 4.53 -12.68
N GLY A 928 -30.89 5.19 -11.99
CA GLY A 928 -32.29 4.77 -11.94
C GLY A 928 -32.65 3.82 -10.79
N VAL A 929 -31.76 3.67 -9.80
CA VAL A 929 -32.02 2.98 -8.53
C VAL A 929 -31.50 3.79 -7.34
N PRO A 930 -31.96 3.50 -6.11
CA PRO A 930 -31.43 4.14 -4.90
C PRO A 930 -29.91 3.98 -4.75
N GLU A 931 -29.22 5.04 -4.34
CA GLU A 931 -27.76 5.03 -4.16
C GLU A 931 -27.31 3.97 -3.15
N ASP A 932 -28.10 3.74 -2.12
CA ASP A 932 -27.80 2.72 -1.12
C ASP A 932 -27.88 1.30 -1.69
N MET A 933 -28.44 1.09 -2.89
CA MET A 933 -28.42 -0.22 -3.55
C MET A 933 -27.10 -0.53 -4.27
N ILE A 934 -26.25 0.49 -4.48
CA ILE A 934 -25.04 0.43 -5.29
C ILE A 934 -23.83 0.05 -4.43
N ILE A 935 -22.95 -0.79 -4.98
CA ILE A 935 -21.68 -1.19 -4.38
C ILE A 935 -20.55 -0.47 -5.12
N ASN A 936 -19.72 0.27 -4.38
CA ASN A 936 -18.48 0.83 -4.92
C ASN A 936 -17.37 -0.22 -4.82
N TYR A 937 -16.82 -0.63 -5.97
CA TYR A 937 -15.78 -1.64 -6.08
C TYR A 937 -14.83 -1.27 -7.23
N ASP A 938 -13.51 -1.33 -6.99
CA ASP A 938 -12.46 -1.02 -7.98
C ASP A 938 -12.64 0.31 -8.75
N ASN A 939 -12.98 1.38 -8.03
CA ASN A 939 -13.25 2.72 -8.59
C ASN A 939 -14.37 2.75 -9.66
N SER A 940 -15.30 1.80 -9.63
CA SER A 940 -16.49 1.75 -10.47
C SER A 940 -17.73 1.43 -9.63
N TYR A 941 -18.91 1.62 -10.22
CA TYR A 941 -20.18 1.33 -9.56
C TYR A 941 -20.70 -0.03 -10.02
N TYR A 942 -21.14 -0.85 -9.08
CA TYR A 942 -21.69 -2.18 -9.34
C TYR A 942 -23.07 -2.31 -8.70
N LEU A 943 -23.97 -3.04 -9.37
CA LEU A 943 -25.23 -3.49 -8.78
C LEU A 943 -25.18 -4.99 -8.51
N PRO A 944 -25.46 -5.44 -7.27
CA PRO A 944 -25.62 -6.84 -6.98
C PRO A 944 -26.90 -7.36 -7.63
N ALA A 945 -26.86 -8.58 -8.16
CA ALA A 945 -27.99 -9.24 -8.78
C ALA A 945 -28.18 -10.60 -8.13
N GLU A 946 -29.40 -10.91 -7.69
CA GLU A 946 -29.75 -12.22 -7.18
C GLU A 946 -30.11 -13.12 -8.35
N VAL A 947 -29.12 -13.80 -8.93
CA VAL A 947 -29.28 -14.58 -10.16
C VAL A 947 -30.27 -15.73 -10.03
N THR A 948 -30.60 -16.19 -8.82
CA THR A 948 -31.64 -17.21 -8.59
C THR A 948 -33.08 -16.68 -8.78
N MET A 949 -33.27 -15.35 -8.73
CA MET A 949 -34.57 -14.68 -8.85
C MET A 949 -34.92 -14.29 -10.31
N ILE A 950 -34.65 -15.14 -11.29
CA ILE A 950 -34.77 -14.86 -12.74
C ILE A 950 -36.18 -14.42 -13.17
N SER A 951 -37.21 -14.95 -12.51
CA SER A 951 -38.62 -14.67 -12.82
C SER A 951 -39.19 -13.45 -12.09
N LYS A 952 -38.39 -12.80 -11.23
CA LYS A 952 -38.83 -11.64 -10.43
C LYS A 952 -38.55 -10.33 -11.17
N PRO A 953 -39.36 -9.28 -10.94
CA PRO A 953 -39.08 -7.94 -11.46
C PRO A 953 -37.69 -7.46 -11.02
N VAL A 954 -36.99 -6.73 -11.89
CA VAL A 954 -35.59 -6.33 -11.66
C VAL A 954 -35.41 -5.52 -10.38
N TYR A 955 -36.36 -4.65 -10.03
CA TYR A 955 -36.31 -3.92 -8.75
C TYR A 955 -36.24 -4.87 -7.55
N GLU A 956 -37.08 -5.91 -7.52
CA GLU A 956 -37.15 -6.86 -6.39
C GLU A 956 -35.88 -7.70 -6.31
N ASN A 957 -35.34 -8.09 -7.47
CA ASN A 957 -34.08 -8.81 -7.58
C ASN A 957 -32.92 -7.99 -7.00
N ILE A 958 -32.69 -6.78 -7.52
CA ILE A 958 -31.59 -5.90 -7.08
C ILE A 958 -31.78 -5.45 -5.62
N SER A 959 -33.02 -5.16 -5.22
CA SER A 959 -33.31 -4.79 -3.83
C SER A 959 -32.98 -5.92 -2.85
N TYR A 960 -33.36 -7.15 -3.19
CA TYR A 960 -33.05 -8.32 -2.39
C TYR A 960 -31.54 -8.55 -2.33
N ALA A 961 -30.86 -8.56 -3.48
CA ALA A 961 -29.42 -8.78 -3.56
C ALA A 961 -28.63 -7.72 -2.78
N SER A 962 -29.03 -6.45 -2.87
CA SER A 962 -28.42 -5.36 -2.13
C SER A 962 -28.67 -5.46 -0.63
N ALA A 963 -29.89 -5.80 -0.20
CA ALA A 963 -30.19 -6.03 1.20
C ALA A 963 -29.40 -7.24 1.76
N PHE A 964 -29.32 -8.32 0.98
CA PHE A 964 -28.55 -9.51 1.33
C PHE A 964 -27.06 -9.18 1.50
N TYR A 965 -26.49 -8.42 0.57
CA TYR A 965 -25.12 -7.90 0.67
C TYR A 965 -24.92 -7.06 1.92
N LYS A 966 -25.79 -6.07 2.19
CA LYS A 966 -25.68 -5.22 3.38
C LYS A 966 -25.69 -6.03 4.68
N ASN A 967 -26.58 -7.01 4.77
CA ASN A 967 -26.71 -7.87 5.95
C ASN A 967 -25.52 -8.84 6.13
N ASN A 968 -24.79 -9.15 5.05
CA ASN A 968 -23.68 -10.10 5.06
C ASN A 968 -22.35 -9.47 4.62
N LYS A 969 -22.20 -8.15 4.72
CA LYS A 969 -21.03 -7.41 4.18
C LYS A 969 -19.68 -7.89 4.73
N ASN A 970 -19.66 -8.36 5.98
CA ASN A 970 -18.45 -8.86 6.63
C ASN A 970 -18.15 -10.33 6.33
N ARG A 971 -19.00 -11.00 5.53
CA ARG A 971 -18.95 -12.43 5.24
C ARG A 971 -18.83 -12.72 3.75
N VAL A 972 -18.66 -11.72 2.90
CA VAL A 972 -18.58 -11.88 1.45
C VAL A 972 -17.16 -11.66 0.94
N ASN A 973 -16.70 -12.55 0.07
CA ASN A 973 -15.48 -12.39 -0.71
C ASN A 973 -15.84 -11.94 -2.13
N PHE A 974 -14.99 -11.10 -2.70
CA PHE A 974 -15.14 -10.58 -4.06
C PHE A 974 -14.05 -11.15 -4.96
N TYR A 975 -14.44 -11.68 -6.13
CA TYR A 975 -13.50 -12.11 -7.16
C TYR A 975 -13.86 -11.45 -8.48
N ASP A 976 -12.97 -10.58 -8.98
CA ASP A 976 -13.13 -9.99 -10.31
C ASP A 976 -13.15 -11.10 -11.37
N THR A 977 -14.21 -11.14 -12.18
CA THR A 977 -14.42 -12.23 -13.15
C THR A 977 -13.30 -12.29 -14.18
N ARG A 978 -12.79 -11.15 -14.65
CA ARG A 978 -11.72 -11.11 -15.66
C ARG A 978 -10.38 -11.57 -15.07
N ALA A 979 -10.07 -11.17 -13.84
CA ALA A 979 -8.91 -11.67 -13.13
C ALA A 979 -9.02 -13.19 -12.89
N ALA A 980 -10.19 -13.68 -12.47
CA ALA A 980 -10.43 -15.11 -12.30
C ALA A 980 -10.26 -15.88 -13.61
N LEU A 981 -10.74 -15.36 -14.75
CA LEU A 981 -10.54 -15.93 -16.09
C LEU A 981 -9.06 -16.00 -16.51
N THR A 982 -8.19 -15.11 -16.01
CA THR A 982 -6.74 -15.21 -16.28
C THR A 982 -6.04 -16.31 -15.49
N VAL A 983 -6.56 -16.64 -14.31
CA VAL A 983 -6.02 -17.71 -13.46
C VAL A 983 -6.60 -19.06 -13.90
N TYR A 984 -7.91 -19.11 -14.10
CA TYR A 984 -8.69 -20.30 -14.45
C TYR A 984 -9.36 -20.09 -15.82
N GLU A 985 -8.57 -20.28 -16.88
CA GLU A 985 -9.05 -20.07 -18.24
C GLU A 985 -10.15 -21.10 -18.61
N PRO A 986 -11.25 -20.68 -19.25
CA PRO A 986 -12.28 -21.60 -19.72
C PRO A 986 -11.76 -22.60 -20.77
N PRO A 987 -12.30 -23.83 -20.80
CA PRO A 987 -11.91 -24.81 -21.79
C PRO A 987 -12.41 -24.41 -23.18
N THR A 988 -11.70 -24.89 -24.20
CA THR A 988 -12.12 -24.69 -25.59
C THR A 988 -13.22 -25.69 -25.93
N LEU A 989 -14.46 -25.24 -25.95
CA LEU A 989 -15.63 -26.07 -26.30
C LEU A 989 -15.76 -26.24 -27.81
N GLU A 990 -16.25 -27.41 -28.25
CA GLU A 990 -16.57 -27.65 -29.66
C GLU A 990 -17.63 -26.68 -30.18
N SER A 991 -17.51 -26.27 -31.44
CA SER A 991 -18.48 -25.39 -32.09
C SER A 991 -19.81 -26.12 -32.29
N GLN A 992 -20.90 -25.58 -31.76
CA GLN A 992 -22.27 -26.06 -32.01
C GLN A 992 -23.02 -25.00 -32.81
N SER A 993 -23.90 -25.43 -33.73
CA SER A 993 -24.81 -24.52 -34.41
C SER A 993 -25.77 -23.91 -33.40
N SER A 994 -25.88 -22.59 -33.37
CA SER A 994 -26.87 -21.88 -32.59
C SER A 994 -28.28 -22.13 -33.16
N GLU A 995 -29.25 -22.32 -32.27
CA GLU A 995 -30.66 -22.24 -32.65
C GLU A 995 -31.01 -20.77 -32.86
N ASN A 996 -31.66 -20.41 -33.98
CA ASN A 996 -32.05 -19.02 -34.29
C ASN A 996 -32.85 -18.40 -33.13
N ILE A 997 -32.24 -17.45 -32.42
CA ILE A 997 -32.88 -16.76 -31.30
C ILE A 997 -33.92 -15.77 -31.82
N LYS A 998 -35.20 -16.03 -31.52
CA LYS A 998 -36.28 -15.09 -31.82
C LYS A 998 -36.51 -14.14 -30.66
N ILE A 999 -36.10 -12.88 -30.82
CA ILE A 999 -36.55 -11.79 -29.95
C ILE A 999 -37.99 -11.46 -30.35
N THR A 1000 -38.93 -11.65 -29.43
CA THR A 1000 -40.35 -11.35 -29.66
C THR A 1000 -40.70 -9.95 -29.20
N ASP A 1001 -41.69 -9.32 -29.84
CA ASP A 1001 -42.23 -8.03 -29.38
C ASP A 1001 -42.78 -8.12 -27.94
N GLU A 1002 -43.25 -9.31 -27.55
CA GLU A 1002 -43.71 -9.59 -26.19
C GLU A 1002 -42.58 -9.48 -25.15
N LEU A 1003 -41.38 -9.98 -25.47
CA LEU A 1003 -40.20 -9.84 -24.59
C LEU A 1003 -39.80 -8.38 -24.42
N VAL A 1004 -39.73 -7.61 -25.52
CA VAL A 1004 -39.39 -6.19 -25.48
C VAL A 1004 -40.42 -5.40 -24.66
N LYS A 1005 -41.70 -5.68 -24.86
CA LYS A 1005 -42.78 -5.09 -24.05
C LYS A 1005 -42.62 -5.42 -22.56
N LYS A 1006 -42.35 -6.68 -22.23
CA LYS A 1006 -42.17 -7.10 -20.82
C LYS A 1006 -40.99 -6.39 -20.15
N VAL A 1007 -39.86 -6.25 -20.85
CA VAL A 1007 -38.70 -5.50 -20.35
C VAL A 1007 -39.03 -4.03 -20.14
N LYS A 1008 -39.76 -3.41 -21.08
CA LYS A 1008 -40.24 -2.03 -20.91
C LYS A 1008 -41.11 -1.86 -19.66
N ASP A 1009 -42.09 -2.75 -19.47
CA ASP A 1009 -42.99 -2.71 -18.32
C ASP A 1009 -42.21 -2.90 -16.98
N ASP A 1010 -41.20 -3.76 -16.97
CA ASP A 1010 -40.32 -4.03 -15.82
C ASP A 1010 -39.45 -2.81 -15.45
N VAL A 1011 -38.84 -2.16 -16.44
CA VAL A 1011 -38.01 -0.95 -16.25
C VAL A 1011 -38.86 0.27 -15.89
N GLU A 1012 -40.07 0.43 -16.45
CA GLU A 1012 -41.01 1.47 -16.01
C GLU A 1012 -41.46 1.28 -14.55
N SER A 1013 -41.65 0.02 -14.12
CA SER A 1013 -41.94 -0.32 -12.74
C SER A 1013 -40.78 0.04 -11.79
N LEU A 1014 -39.54 -0.24 -12.20
CA LEU A 1014 -38.32 0.17 -11.49
C LEU A 1014 -38.29 1.69 -11.26
N SER A 1015 -38.52 2.48 -12.31
CA SER A 1015 -38.53 3.95 -12.25
C SER A 1015 -39.57 4.48 -11.24
N LYS A 1016 -40.79 3.92 -11.25
CA LYS A 1016 -41.84 4.27 -10.28
C LYS A 1016 -41.45 3.95 -8.84
N LYS A 1017 -40.90 2.76 -8.59
CA LYS A 1017 -40.43 2.36 -7.26
C LYS A 1017 -39.27 3.24 -6.77
N ASN A 1018 -38.36 3.64 -7.67
CA ASN A 1018 -37.27 4.57 -7.38
C ASN A 1018 -37.80 5.96 -6.96
N PHE A 1019 -38.78 6.50 -7.70
CA PHE A 1019 -39.46 7.74 -7.32
C PHE A 1019 -40.12 7.63 -5.93
N ASP A 1020 -40.87 6.56 -5.67
CA ASP A 1020 -41.54 6.35 -4.39
C ASP A 1020 -40.55 6.23 -3.22
N TYR A 1021 -39.40 5.60 -3.44
CA TYR A 1021 -38.33 5.49 -2.45
C TYR A 1021 -37.81 6.87 -2.05
N TYR A 1022 -37.33 7.67 -3.01
CA TYR A 1022 -36.79 8.99 -2.73
C TYR A 1022 -37.84 9.96 -2.18
N ARG A 1023 -39.10 9.85 -2.64
CA ARG A 1023 -40.21 10.63 -2.07
C ARG A 1023 -40.37 10.35 -0.58
N ARG A 1024 -40.40 9.06 -0.19
CA ARG A 1024 -40.51 8.67 1.23
C ARG A 1024 -39.27 9.06 2.04
N TYR A 1025 -38.09 8.91 1.45
CA TYR A 1025 -36.82 9.27 2.09
C TYR A 1025 -36.80 10.75 2.47
N TYR A 1026 -37.03 11.65 1.51
CA TYR A 1026 -37.07 13.10 1.78
C TYR A 1026 -38.24 13.49 2.67
N GLN A 1027 -39.42 12.87 2.50
CA GLN A 1027 -40.56 13.14 3.37
C GLN A 1027 -40.26 12.79 4.84
N ASN A 1028 -39.61 11.66 5.11
CA ASN A 1028 -39.23 11.25 6.47
C ASN A 1028 -38.25 12.25 7.12
N ILE A 1029 -37.28 12.77 6.35
CA ILE A 1029 -36.37 13.82 6.83
C ILE A 1029 -37.16 15.08 7.20
N ILE A 1030 -38.10 15.49 6.35
CA ILE A 1030 -38.93 16.67 6.59
C ILE A 1030 -39.86 16.48 7.79
N ASP A 1031 -40.41 15.28 7.98
CA ASP A 1031 -41.30 14.97 9.10
C ASP A 1031 -40.54 14.99 10.44
N ASN A 1032 -39.29 14.50 10.47
CA ASN A 1032 -38.44 14.53 11.66
C ASN A 1032 -37.79 15.90 11.91
N ASN A 1033 -37.49 16.65 10.85
CA ASN A 1033 -36.92 17.99 10.92
C ASN A 1033 -37.66 18.94 9.96
N PRO A 1034 -38.78 19.53 10.40
CA PRO A 1034 -39.52 20.49 9.59
C PRO A 1034 -38.75 21.80 9.30
N ALA A 1035 -37.54 22.01 9.81
CA ALA A 1035 -36.70 23.15 9.42
C ALA A 1035 -35.72 22.81 8.30
N ASP A 1036 -35.68 21.55 7.84
CA ASP A 1036 -34.74 21.10 6.81
C ASP A 1036 -35.15 21.63 5.42
N ILE A 1037 -34.48 22.70 5.00
CA ILE A 1037 -34.72 23.35 3.70
C ILE A 1037 -34.21 22.48 2.55
N SER A 1038 -33.11 21.75 2.76
CA SER A 1038 -32.46 20.98 1.72
C SER A 1038 -33.27 19.74 1.34
N ALA A 1039 -33.79 19.01 2.34
CA ALA A 1039 -34.69 17.90 2.10
C ALA A 1039 -35.96 18.33 1.34
N ARG A 1040 -36.49 19.52 1.65
CA ARG A 1040 -37.60 20.12 0.87
C ARG A 1040 -37.19 20.48 -0.55
N LEU A 1041 -36.04 21.13 -0.74
CA LEU A 1041 -35.54 21.45 -2.09
C LEU A 1041 -35.38 20.17 -2.93
N SER A 1042 -34.79 19.12 -2.36
CA SER A 1042 -34.63 17.82 -3.04
C SER A 1042 -35.96 17.15 -3.35
N LEU A 1043 -36.95 17.21 -2.45
CA LEU A 1043 -38.30 16.70 -2.71
C LEU A 1043 -39.00 17.49 -3.82
N GLY A 1044 -38.85 18.82 -3.84
CA GLY A 1044 -39.37 19.68 -4.91
C GLY A 1044 -38.75 19.36 -6.27
N ILE A 1045 -37.43 19.15 -6.31
CA ILE A 1045 -36.69 18.74 -7.53
C ILE A 1045 -37.17 17.36 -7.99
N LEU A 1046 -37.36 16.40 -7.06
CA LEU A 1046 -37.86 15.06 -7.37
C LEU A 1046 -39.25 15.11 -8.01
N TYR A 1047 -40.17 15.94 -7.49
CA TYR A 1047 -41.47 16.15 -8.11
C TYR A 1047 -41.33 16.80 -9.50
N ALA A 1048 -40.44 17.79 -9.64
CA ALA A 1048 -40.24 18.48 -10.91
C ALA A 1048 -39.66 17.57 -12.01
N SER A 1049 -38.67 16.73 -11.67
CA SER A 1049 -38.05 15.77 -12.60
C SER A 1049 -39.02 14.68 -13.05
N ASN A 1050 -40.02 14.36 -12.23
CA ASN A 1050 -41.11 13.43 -12.55
C ASN A 1050 -42.33 14.13 -13.20
N MET A 1051 -42.14 15.35 -13.73
CA MET A 1051 -43.17 16.17 -14.40
C MET A 1051 -44.36 16.56 -13.50
N MET A 1052 -44.26 16.39 -12.18
CA MET A 1052 -45.27 16.76 -11.19
C MET A 1052 -45.11 18.24 -10.78
N SER A 1053 -45.31 19.13 -11.75
CA SER A 1053 -44.97 20.56 -11.62
C SER A 1053 -45.73 21.27 -10.49
N ASP A 1054 -46.97 20.88 -10.20
CA ASP A 1054 -47.79 21.58 -9.21
C ASP A 1054 -47.38 21.21 -7.77
N GLU A 1055 -47.02 19.95 -7.53
CA GLU A 1055 -46.45 19.54 -6.23
C GLU A 1055 -45.05 20.12 -6.03
N ALA A 1056 -44.23 20.18 -7.07
CA ALA A 1056 -42.93 20.83 -7.01
C ALA A 1056 -43.06 22.32 -6.63
N LEU A 1057 -43.98 23.06 -7.27
CA LEU A 1057 -44.26 24.46 -6.92
C LEU A 1057 -44.71 24.62 -5.48
N LYS A 1058 -45.56 23.71 -4.98
CA LYS A 1058 -46.01 23.73 -3.58
C LYS A 1058 -44.84 23.59 -2.62
N ILE A 1059 -43.94 22.64 -2.84
CA ILE A 1059 -42.76 22.43 -2.00
C ILE A 1059 -41.80 23.62 -2.07
N PHE A 1060 -41.50 24.15 -3.26
CA PHE A 1060 -40.63 25.31 -3.38
C PHE A 1060 -41.21 26.58 -2.74
N ASN A 1061 -42.52 26.81 -2.83
CA ASN A 1061 -43.16 27.92 -2.14
C ASN A 1061 -43.12 27.77 -0.61
N GLN A 1062 -43.24 26.55 -0.07
CA GLN A 1062 -43.03 26.31 1.38
C GLN A 1062 -41.60 26.67 1.82
N VAL A 1063 -40.60 26.42 0.98
CA VAL A 1063 -39.23 26.91 1.24
C VAL A 1063 -39.20 28.44 1.28
N LEU A 1064 -39.88 29.13 0.36
CA LEU A 1064 -39.93 30.59 0.33
C LEU A 1064 -40.76 31.22 1.46
N GLU A 1065 -41.72 30.51 2.04
CA GLU A 1065 -42.44 30.96 3.23
C GLU A 1065 -41.53 31.05 4.46
N SER A 1066 -40.55 30.14 4.55
CA SER A 1066 -39.60 30.08 5.67
C SER A 1066 -38.30 30.86 5.39
N ASP A 1067 -37.82 30.84 4.15
CA ASP A 1067 -36.67 31.59 3.67
C ASP A 1067 -37.04 32.34 2.37
N PRO A 1068 -37.62 33.56 2.48
CA PRO A 1068 -38.06 34.34 1.33
C PRO A 1068 -36.95 34.73 0.34
N LYS A 1069 -35.68 34.58 0.75
CA LYS A 1069 -34.49 34.95 -0.02
C LYS A 1069 -33.72 33.73 -0.53
N ASN A 1070 -34.30 32.53 -0.49
CA ASN A 1070 -33.63 31.32 -0.93
C ASN A 1070 -33.40 31.32 -2.46
N PRO A 1071 -32.15 31.45 -2.95
CA PRO A 1071 -31.88 31.50 -4.39
C PRO A 1071 -32.25 30.19 -5.09
N SER A 1072 -31.95 29.04 -4.47
CA SER A 1072 -32.22 27.72 -5.08
C SER A 1072 -33.71 27.47 -5.33
N SER A 1073 -34.59 27.86 -4.40
CA SER A 1073 -36.03 27.75 -4.57
C SER A 1073 -36.54 28.69 -5.67
N LEU A 1074 -36.09 29.95 -5.68
CA LEU A 1074 -36.42 30.93 -6.72
C LEU A 1074 -35.99 30.44 -8.12
N ASN A 1075 -34.76 29.93 -8.25
CA ASN A 1075 -34.24 29.37 -9.50
C ASN A 1075 -35.07 28.15 -9.95
N ASN A 1076 -35.41 27.24 -9.04
CA ASN A 1076 -36.18 26.05 -9.40
C ASN A 1076 -37.65 26.35 -9.76
N ILE A 1077 -38.27 27.36 -9.13
CA ILE A 1077 -39.58 27.88 -9.58
C ILE A 1077 -39.46 28.47 -10.99
N GLY A 1078 -38.38 29.21 -11.25
CA GLY A 1078 -38.03 29.68 -12.60
C GLY A 1078 -37.94 28.54 -13.61
N ASN A 1079 -37.26 27.44 -13.26
CA ASN A 1079 -37.17 26.23 -14.09
C ASN A 1079 -38.54 25.62 -14.40
N ILE A 1080 -39.45 25.58 -13.43
CA ILE A 1080 -40.81 25.09 -13.65
C ILE A 1080 -41.57 25.98 -14.63
N TYR A 1081 -41.48 27.31 -14.49
CA TYR A 1081 -42.14 28.22 -15.43
C TYR A 1081 -41.52 28.16 -16.83
N TYR A 1082 -40.20 27.97 -16.94
CA TYR A 1082 -39.53 27.72 -18.21
C TYR A 1082 -40.09 26.47 -18.90
N ILE A 1083 -40.28 25.37 -18.17
CA ILE A 1083 -40.85 24.13 -18.70
C ILE A 1083 -42.32 24.29 -19.10
N LYS A 1084 -43.10 25.07 -18.33
CA LYS A 1084 -44.48 25.45 -18.68
C LYS A 1084 -44.56 26.41 -19.89
N GLY A 1085 -43.42 26.91 -20.39
CA GLY A 1085 -43.34 27.82 -21.53
C GLY A 1085 -43.56 29.29 -21.17
N ASP A 1086 -43.71 29.63 -19.89
CA ASP A 1086 -43.87 31.00 -19.40
C ASP A 1086 -42.49 31.61 -19.10
N TYR A 1087 -41.79 31.96 -20.17
CA TYR A 1087 -40.40 32.43 -20.08
C TYR A 1087 -40.25 33.80 -19.39
N GLN A 1088 -41.27 34.66 -19.44
CA GLN A 1088 -41.22 35.95 -18.78
C GLN A 1088 -41.28 35.79 -17.27
N LYS A 1089 -42.20 34.94 -16.78
CA LYS A 1089 -42.28 34.62 -15.35
C LYS A 1089 -41.06 33.86 -14.86
N ALA A 1090 -40.48 32.99 -15.70
CA ALA A 1090 -39.20 32.34 -15.40
C ALA A 1090 -38.08 33.36 -15.18
N ILE A 1091 -37.94 34.35 -16.07
CA ILE A 1091 -36.96 35.46 -15.94
C ILE A 1091 -37.15 36.23 -14.63
N ASP A 1092 -38.39 36.53 -14.23
CA ASP A 1092 -38.66 37.27 -13.00
C ASP A 1092 -38.14 36.52 -11.76
N TYR A 1093 -38.39 35.20 -11.70
CA TYR A 1093 -37.88 34.35 -10.62
C TYR A 1093 -36.36 34.17 -10.67
N TYR A 1094 -35.77 34.00 -11.85
CA TYR A 1094 -34.32 33.93 -11.99
C TYR A 1094 -33.62 35.24 -11.62
N ASN A 1095 -34.19 36.41 -11.95
CA ASN A 1095 -33.63 37.69 -11.56
C ASN A 1095 -33.66 37.87 -10.04
N ARG A 1096 -34.76 37.51 -9.38
CA ARG A 1096 -34.82 37.47 -7.91
C ARG A 1096 -33.80 36.50 -7.32
N SER A 1097 -33.60 35.34 -7.95
CA SER A 1097 -32.57 34.39 -7.55
C SER A 1097 -31.16 34.98 -7.70
N TYR A 1098 -30.90 35.69 -8.80
CA TYR A 1098 -29.63 36.33 -9.11
C TYR A 1098 -29.33 37.50 -8.15
N GLU A 1099 -30.34 38.25 -7.70
CA GLU A 1099 -30.17 39.27 -6.67
C GLU A 1099 -29.72 38.68 -5.33
N MET A 1100 -30.11 37.43 -5.03
CA MET A 1100 -29.70 36.73 -3.80
C MET A 1100 -28.35 36.01 -3.94
N ASP A 1101 -28.05 35.48 -5.13
CA ASP A 1101 -26.74 34.90 -5.46
C ASP A 1101 -26.22 35.39 -6.82
N PRO A 1102 -25.51 36.53 -6.86
CA PRO A 1102 -25.04 37.14 -8.10
C PRO A 1102 -23.82 36.43 -8.71
N TYR A 1103 -23.30 35.39 -8.04
CA TYR A 1103 -22.10 34.67 -8.46
C TYR A 1103 -22.40 33.22 -8.92
N ASP A 1104 -23.67 32.80 -8.94
CA ASP A 1104 -24.05 31.55 -9.62
C ASP A 1104 -24.26 31.80 -11.12
N ALA A 1105 -23.26 31.39 -11.91
CA ALA A 1105 -23.29 31.51 -13.36
C ALA A 1105 -24.46 30.74 -14.01
N ASN A 1106 -25.00 29.69 -13.36
CA ASN A 1106 -26.10 28.91 -13.91
C ASN A 1106 -27.42 29.68 -13.94
N ILE A 1107 -27.67 30.55 -12.96
CA ILE A 1107 -28.85 31.43 -12.95
C ILE A 1107 -28.81 32.36 -14.18
N LEU A 1108 -27.63 32.91 -14.48
CA LEU A 1108 -27.42 33.76 -15.66
C LEU A 1108 -27.56 32.99 -16.98
N VAL A 1109 -27.13 31.72 -17.03
CA VAL A 1109 -27.38 30.82 -18.16
C VAL A 1109 -28.88 30.57 -18.33
N ASN A 1110 -29.62 30.36 -17.24
CA ASN A 1110 -31.07 30.16 -17.29
C ASN A 1110 -31.82 31.40 -17.78
N ILE A 1111 -31.42 32.60 -17.34
CA ILE A 1111 -31.94 33.88 -17.87
C ILE A 1111 -31.63 34.00 -19.37
N SER A 1112 -30.39 33.71 -19.77
CA SER A 1112 -29.99 33.70 -21.19
C SER A 1112 -30.87 32.77 -22.02
N ARG A 1113 -31.12 31.55 -21.54
CA ARG A 1113 -31.98 30.57 -22.23
C ARG A 1113 -33.41 31.05 -22.40
N CYS A 1114 -33.97 31.74 -21.40
CA CYS A 1114 -35.30 32.35 -21.52
C CYS A 1114 -35.32 33.40 -22.63
N TYR A 1115 -34.31 34.28 -22.69
CA TYR A 1115 -34.21 35.27 -23.76
C TYR A 1115 -34.07 34.65 -25.15
N VAL A 1116 -33.34 33.53 -25.29
CA VAL A 1116 -33.31 32.74 -26.54
C VAL A 1116 -34.71 32.28 -26.93
N LYS A 1117 -35.47 31.71 -25.98
CA LYS A 1117 -36.84 31.24 -26.24
C LYS A 1117 -37.82 32.37 -26.59
N LEU A 1118 -37.55 33.58 -26.12
CA LEU A 1118 -38.32 34.79 -26.45
C LEU A 1118 -37.85 35.49 -27.74
N GLY A 1119 -36.83 34.97 -28.44
CA GLY A 1119 -36.28 35.57 -29.66
C GLY A 1119 -35.43 36.83 -29.43
N LYS A 1120 -34.98 37.06 -28.19
CA LYS A 1120 -34.21 38.24 -27.75
C LYS A 1120 -32.71 37.92 -27.68
N SER A 1121 -32.09 37.89 -28.85
CA SER A 1121 -30.72 37.38 -29.03
C SER A 1121 -29.64 38.25 -28.37
N ASP A 1122 -29.84 39.56 -28.27
CA ASP A 1122 -28.84 40.47 -27.70
C ASP A 1122 -28.79 40.35 -26.17
N GLU A 1123 -29.95 40.26 -25.52
CA GLU A 1123 -30.06 40.03 -24.07
C GLU A 1123 -29.54 38.64 -23.70
N ALA A 1124 -29.85 37.61 -24.49
CA ALA A 1124 -29.29 36.28 -24.29
C ALA A 1124 -27.75 36.31 -24.28
N ARG A 1125 -27.13 36.96 -25.28
CA ARG A 1125 -25.66 37.10 -25.35
C ARG A 1125 -25.11 37.88 -24.15
N LEU A 1126 -25.77 38.95 -23.73
CA LEU A 1126 -25.35 39.76 -22.59
C LEU A 1126 -25.27 38.91 -21.30
N PHE A 1127 -26.34 38.19 -20.97
CA PHE A 1127 -26.40 37.38 -19.76
C PHE A 1127 -25.49 36.15 -19.84
N PHE A 1128 -25.35 35.53 -21.00
CA PHE A 1128 -24.39 34.44 -21.20
C PHE A 1128 -22.93 34.91 -21.03
N ASN A 1129 -22.58 36.07 -21.56
CA ASN A 1129 -21.23 36.63 -21.38
C ASN A 1129 -20.95 36.98 -19.90
N LYS A 1130 -21.96 37.45 -19.16
CA LYS A 1130 -21.86 37.61 -17.70
C LYS A 1130 -21.62 36.27 -17.01
N ALA A 1131 -22.35 35.22 -17.40
CA ALA A 1131 -22.14 33.88 -16.87
C ALA A 1131 -20.71 33.37 -17.15
N VAL A 1132 -20.19 33.58 -18.37
CA VAL A 1132 -18.82 33.21 -18.76
C VAL A 1132 -17.76 34.02 -17.99
N SER A 1133 -18.05 35.28 -17.65
CA SER A 1133 -17.13 36.10 -16.83
C SER A 1133 -17.00 35.57 -15.39
N ILE A 1134 -18.02 34.87 -14.89
CA ILE A 1134 -18.03 34.23 -13.58
C ILE A 1134 -17.46 32.81 -13.67
N ASN A 1135 -17.86 32.04 -14.69
CA ASN A 1135 -17.36 30.70 -14.96
C ASN A 1135 -16.85 30.54 -16.41
N PRO A 1136 -15.53 30.70 -16.65
CA PRO A 1136 -14.94 30.63 -17.99
C PRO A 1136 -15.15 29.30 -18.73
N GLU A 1137 -15.37 28.19 -18.01
CA GLU A 1137 -15.65 26.87 -18.61
C GLU A 1137 -16.92 26.86 -19.45
N LEU A 1138 -17.86 27.77 -19.19
CA LEU A 1138 -19.11 27.87 -19.93
C LEU A 1138 -18.92 28.29 -21.40
N LYS A 1139 -17.75 28.82 -21.75
CA LYS A 1139 -17.42 29.25 -23.13
C LYS A 1139 -17.58 28.12 -24.15
N LYS A 1140 -17.40 26.85 -23.76
CA LYS A 1140 -17.60 25.69 -24.65
C LYS A 1140 -19.05 25.49 -25.11
N TYR A 1141 -20.02 26.04 -24.38
CA TYR A 1141 -21.45 25.93 -24.70
C TYR A 1141 -21.99 27.13 -25.49
N SER A 1142 -21.13 28.08 -25.88
CA SER A 1142 -21.55 29.30 -26.60
C SER A 1142 -22.21 28.97 -27.95
N GLY A 1143 -21.76 27.90 -28.61
CA GLY A 1143 -22.28 27.50 -29.91
C GLY A 1143 -23.72 26.98 -29.88
N ASP A 1144 -24.13 26.36 -28.77
CA ASP A 1144 -25.45 25.71 -28.63
C ASP A 1144 -26.53 26.63 -28.04
N ILE A 1145 -26.12 27.70 -27.35
CA ILE A 1145 -27.05 28.68 -26.74
C ILE A 1145 -27.27 29.89 -27.68
N ILE A 1146 -26.31 30.18 -28.57
CA ILE A 1146 -26.33 31.37 -29.44
C ILE A 1146 -26.81 31.06 -30.87
N LYS A 1147 -26.87 29.78 -31.26
CA LYS A 1147 -27.57 29.31 -32.47
C LYS A 1147 -29.02 29.03 -32.17
#